data_AF-A0A8H4ULQ4-F1
#
_entry.id   AF-A0A8H4ULQ4-F1
#
_cell.length_a   1.000
_cell.length_b   1.000
_cell.length_c   1.000
_cell.angle_alpha   90.00
_cell.angle_beta   90.00
_cell.angle_gamma   90.00
#
_symmetry.space_group_name_H-M   'P 1'
#
loop_
_entity.id
_entity.type
_entity.pdbx_description
1 polymer ?
#
loop_
_entity_poly.entity_id
_entity_poly.type
_entity_poly.pdbx_seq_one_letter_code
_entity_poly.pdbx_strand_id
1 'polypeptide(L)'
;MANSNTTTTPLTTTSVSAGVENGADFDANANATAPELSNLDYFITVLQLPDGRTESQIEDDLVSKANALGISTTAVADKRITSSVESASTVYNARTFSMLSGGSASTALTNHSSLFGPPTPDLTLSSARQSKDLSFAQYDRYLSIIDPHHNHPKFLKEQPPPAPAAQSIFSGKTNKRILFSVKSGFKLRWKKKPPRPHEVIMTCVCCRADFKTSGSLHSISCGHAYCGNCLKSLIHSAMTDESSMPPRCCAQPLPGSIIKDLLNRDAQQEFLKAIVQYSTPWQARIFCSNPSCGEFIPPHHKLDPKYPFNVTCRKCNTRVCLMCKRNAHPTGKDCPEDWELDQVLKMDDKASWRRCYKCRNLVELVEGCTHMTCRCKAQFCYVCGGVWDANIGCPNYCNGEEEMERRRREEQVQLAEYETEKAVQEAAAAAASVERLKAEERTRSKDDFSNLAEMQQHEMKRFLEFAEQGREHMRARYVEQKQAMAERHADQEEKLKEKHVKAVSHLEDRQVAAEMDLRSTLEASERSVRIRLRHMEAYCDGLGRSADSTSDSHHHRVVTERDLRELGQQYNIRDGMERSHQAKINVMRDSQAKRMEELIDRQETEYENFLDRSREELEDLAAQAVNDKETLASTFVARKAKMVRRWELAIEILRKELEAHDGVKYAPIPTPTWPEEHTSESSPPK
;
A
#
# COMPACT_ATOMS: atom_id res chain seq x y z
N MET A 1 72.96 -19.45 -48.19
CA MET A 1 73.76 -19.23 -49.42
C MET A 1 72.80 -19.26 -50.59
N ALA A 2 72.90 -18.31 -51.53
CA ALA A 2 71.97 -18.08 -52.65
C ALA A 2 70.51 -17.74 -52.20
N ASN A 3 69.75 -16.81 -52.79
CA ASN A 3 69.61 -16.30 -54.17
C ASN A 3 69.00 -17.34 -55.13
N SER A 4 68.07 -17.01 -56.03
CA SER A 4 67.27 -15.77 -56.25
C SER A 4 66.28 -16.05 -57.38
N ASN A 5 65.21 -15.24 -57.53
CA ASN A 5 64.76 -14.78 -58.85
C ASN A 5 63.80 -13.58 -58.77
N THR A 6 63.95 -12.65 -59.71
CA THR A 6 63.04 -11.53 -60.02
C THR A 6 61.89 -12.04 -60.93
N THR A 7 60.91 -11.29 -61.43
CA THR A 7 60.80 -9.88 -61.93
C THR A 7 59.27 -9.57 -62.01
N THR A 8 58.68 -8.37 -62.18
CA THR A 8 59.07 -7.11 -62.86
C THR A 8 58.20 -5.94 -62.32
N THR A 9 58.53 -4.68 -62.65
CA THR A 9 57.65 -3.49 -62.52
C THR A 9 57.57 -2.74 -63.86
N PRO A 10 56.54 -1.90 -64.09
CA PRO A 10 56.86 -0.48 -64.13
C PRO A 10 55.79 0.49 -63.56
N LEU A 11 56.29 1.66 -63.18
CA LEU A 11 55.61 2.85 -62.66
C LEU A 11 54.59 3.50 -63.62
N THR A 12 53.63 4.27 -63.08
CA THR A 12 53.45 5.70 -63.46
C THR A 12 52.57 6.50 -62.46
N THR A 13 53.11 7.62 -61.95
CA THR A 13 52.50 8.98 -61.72
C THR A 13 51.04 9.15 -61.24
N THR A 14 50.63 10.15 -60.44
CA THR A 14 51.21 11.49 -60.12
C THR A 14 50.80 11.95 -58.69
N SER A 15 51.22 13.14 -58.25
CA SER A 15 51.08 13.66 -56.88
C SER A 15 50.35 15.02 -56.79
N VAL A 16 50.10 15.46 -55.54
CA VAL A 16 49.75 16.83 -55.08
C VAL A 16 48.30 17.31 -55.28
N SER A 17 47.59 17.56 -54.16
CA SER A 17 47.03 18.88 -53.78
C SER A 17 46.44 18.85 -52.37
N ALA A 18 46.30 20.02 -51.73
CA ALA A 18 45.73 20.19 -50.39
C ALA A 18 44.69 21.33 -50.36
N GLY A 19 43.71 21.22 -49.46
CA GLY A 19 42.61 22.17 -49.21
C GLY A 19 41.63 21.52 -48.23
N VAL A 20 41.57 21.90 -46.95
CA VAL A 20 41.02 23.14 -46.36
C VAL A 20 39.50 23.05 -46.14
N GLU A 21 39.18 22.78 -44.87
CA GLU A 21 38.02 23.25 -44.08
C GLU A 21 36.57 22.75 -44.26
N ASN A 22 35.91 22.69 -43.09
CA ASN A 22 34.48 22.82 -42.79
C ASN A 22 33.49 21.73 -43.24
N GLY A 23 33.24 20.79 -42.30
CA GLY A 23 31.95 20.80 -41.59
C GLY A 23 30.82 19.93 -42.17
N ALA A 24 30.64 18.76 -41.57
CA ALA A 24 29.35 18.07 -41.50
C ALA A 24 29.30 17.27 -40.19
N ASP A 25 28.25 17.47 -39.39
CA ASP A 25 28.00 16.65 -38.21
C ASP A 25 27.74 15.18 -38.61
N PHE A 26 28.28 14.25 -37.84
CA PHE A 26 27.89 12.84 -37.89
C PHE A 26 27.73 12.33 -36.46
N ASP A 27 26.55 11.79 -36.15
CA ASP A 27 26.10 11.55 -34.78
C ASP A 27 27.03 10.61 -34.00
N ALA A 28 27.75 11.17 -33.02
CA ALA A 28 28.48 10.42 -32.00
C ALA A 28 27.52 9.79 -30.95
N ASN A 29 26.45 9.15 -31.42
CA ASN A 29 25.44 8.48 -30.59
C ASN A 29 24.96 7.15 -31.23
N ALA A 30 25.89 6.41 -31.84
CA ALA A 30 25.68 5.01 -32.16
C ALA A 30 25.80 4.19 -30.87
N ASN A 31 24.70 3.57 -30.42
CA ASN A 31 24.64 2.80 -29.17
C ASN A 31 25.68 1.65 -29.16
N ALA A 32 26.82 1.90 -28.51
CA ALA A 32 27.73 0.86 -28.07
C ALA A 32 27.05 0.05 -26.94
N THR A 33 26.18 -0.87 -27.34
CA THR A 33 25.55 -1.83 -26.42
C THR A 33 26.68 -2.61 -25.77
N ALA A 34 26.80 -2.49 -24.44
CA ALA A 34 27.96 -3.01 -23.71
C ALA A 34 28.12 -4.53 -23.98
N PRO A 35 29.34 -5.03 -24.20
CA PRO A 35 29.57 -6.39 -24.71
C PRO A 35 28.96 -7.48 -23.83
N GLU A 36 28.85 -7.24 -22.51
CA GLU A 36 28.16 -8.12 -21.56
C GLU A 36 26.66 -8.35 -21.87
N LEU A 37 26.01 -7.39 -22.53
CA LEU A 37 24.63 -7.44 -22.99
C LEU A 37 24.49 -7.90 -24.46
N SER A 38 25.60 -8.01 -25.20
CA SER A 38 25.59 -8.49 -26.59
C SER A 38 24.98 -9.89 -26.67
N ASN A 39 24.05 -10.08 -27.61
CA ASN A 39 23.49 -11.40 -27.89
C ASN A 39 24.39 -12.22 -28.81
N LEU A 40 25.19 -11.58 -29.66
CA LEU A 40 26.10 -12.27 -30.58
C LEU A 40 27.22 -12.97 -29.82
N ASP A 41 27.85 -12.28 -28.86
CA ASP A 41 28.94 -12.83 -28.05
C ASP A 41 28.45 -13.95 -27.12
N TYR A 42 27.20 -13.88 -26.66
CA TYR A 42 26.50 -14.98 -25.97
C TYR A 42 26.28 -16.19 -26.88
N PHE A 43 25.83 -15.98 -28.14
CA PHE A 43 25.62 -17.05 -29.11
C PHE A 43 26.92 -17.75 -29.53
N ILE A 44 28.02 -17.01 -29.66
CA ILE A 44 29.34 -17.54 -30.01
C ILE A 44 29.98 -18.23 -28.78
N THR A 45 30.09 -17.52 -27.66
CA THR A 45 30.86 -18.00 -26.49
C THR A 45 30.14 -19.09 -25.70
N VAL A 46 28.84 -18.90 -25.42
CA VAL A 46 28.07 -19.87 -24.61
C VAL A 46 27.47 -20.95 -25.50
N LEU A 47 26.72 -20.57 -26.54
CA LEU A 47 25.97 -21.53 -27.37
C LEU A 47 26.82 -22.23 -28.43
N GLN A 48 28.03 -21.74 -28.72
CA GLN A 48 28.95 -22.26 -29.74
C GLN A 48 28.29 -22.43 -31.13
N LEU A 49 27.42 -21.49 -31.48
CA LEU A 49 26.73 -21.49 -32.77
C LEU A 49 27.67 -21.07 -33.91
N PRO A 50 27.80 -21.88 -34.98
CA PRO A 50 28.50 -21.43 -36.19
C PRO A 50 27.76 -20.26 -36.84
N ASP A 51 28.52 -19.36 -37.45
CA ASP A 51 28.15 -17.97 -37.70
C ASP A 51 26.75 -17.77 -38.30
N GLY A 52 25.94 -16.94 -37.62
CA GLY A 52 24.65 -16.46 -38.12
C GLY A 52 23.41 -17.23 -37.67
N ARG A 53 23.55 -18.39 -36.99
CA ARG A 53 22.39 -19.01 -36.33
C ARG A 53 21.96 -18.22 -35.10
N THR A 54 20.64 -18.11 -34.88
CA THR A 54 20.05 -17.46 -33.70
C THR A 54 19.56 -18.49 -32.69
N GLU A 55 19.51 -18.13 -31.41
CA GLU A 55 18.97 -19.01 -30.35
C GLU A 55 17.55 -19.50 -30.66
N SER A 56 16.69 -18.64 -31.22
CA SER A 56 15.33 -19.00 -31.63
C SER A 56 15.29 -20.09 -32.70
N GLN A 57 16.27 -20.14 -33.62
CA GLN A 57 16.33 -21.23 -34.62
C GLN A 57 16.64 -22.59 -33.97
N ILE A 58 17.40 -22.64 -32.87
CA ILE A 58 17.57 -23.88 -32.09
C ILE A 58 16.27 -24.24 -31.38
N GLU A 59 15.59 -23.24 -30.78
CA GLU A 59 14.30 -23.43 -30.12
C GLU A 59 13.25 -23.96 -31.11
N ASP A 60 13.18 -23.42 -32.33
CA ASP A 60 12.32 -23.87 -33.43
C ASP A 60 12.70 -25.27 -33.96
N ASP A 61 13.99 -25.57 -34.17
CA ASP A 61 14.48 -26.90 -34.58
C ASP A 61 14.11 -27.97 -33.54
N LEU A 62 14.25 -27.67 -32.24
CA LEU A 62 13.92 -28.58 -31.14
C LEU A 62 12.41 -28.72 -30.93
N VAL A 63 11.63 -27.64 -31.01
CA VAL A 63 10.17 -27.67 -30.97
C VAL A 63 9.61 -28.50 -32.14
N SER A 64 10.22 -28.39 -33.33
CA SER A 64 9.84 -29.20 -34.50
C SER A 64 10.09 -30.69 -34.27
N LYS A 65 11.24 -31.07 -33.72
CA LYS A 65 11.53 -32.47 -33.33
C LYS A 65 10.59 -33.00 -32.25
N ALA A 66 10.36 -32.20 -31.21
CA ALA A 66 9.47 -32.57 -30.10
C ALA A 66 8.03 -32.81 -30.59
N ASN A 67 7.51 -31.93 -31.45
CA ASN A 67 6.20 -32.09 -32.07
C ASN A 67 6.12 -33.34 -32.96
N ALA A 68 7.17 -33.68 -33.71
CA ALA A 68 7.25 -34.92 -34.50
C ALA A 68 7.24 -36.20 -33.64
N LEU A 69 7.72 -36.12 -32.40
CA LEU A 69 7.68 -37.19 -31.39
C LEU A 69 6.41 -37.16 -30.52
N GLY A 70 5.45 -36.28 -30.80
CA GLY A 70 4.21 -36.13 -30.04
C GLY A 70 4.37 -35.48 -28.65
N ILE A 71 5.51 -34.85 -28.37
CA ILE A 71 5.75 -34.08 -27.14
C ILE A 71 5.01 -32.74 -27.28
N SER A 72 4.17 -32.38 -26.29
CA SER A 72 3.37 -31.16 -26.35
C SER A 72 4.19 -29.93 -25.96
N THR A 73 4.64 -29.18 -26.97
CA THR A 73 5.52 -28.00 -26.81
C THR A 73 4.78 -26.69 -26.47
N THR A 74 3.46 -26.71 -26.33
CA THR A 74 2.64 -25.50 -26.12
C THR A 74 3.05 -24.77 -24.84
N ALA A 75 3.54 -23.53 -24.99
CA ALA A 75 4.15 -22.76 -23.91
C ALA A 75 3.25 -22.67 -22.66
N VAL A 76 3.76 -23.17 -21.54
CA VAL A 76 3.12 -23.02 -20.23
C VAL A 76 3.33 -21.59 -19.75
N ALA A 77 2.40 -20.71 -20.07
CA ALA A 77 2.32 -19.38 -19.46
C ALA A 77 2.11 -19.51 -17.94
N ASP A 78 3.01 -18.90 -17.18
CA ASP A 78 2.95 -18.64 -15.73
C ASP A 78 2.29 -19.71 -14.83
N LYS A 79 2.72 -20.97 -14.96
CA LYS A 79 2.70 -21.88 -13.81
C LYS A 79 3.85 -21.55 -12.86
N ARG A 80 3.62 -20.49 -12.07
CA ARG A 80 4.34 -20.18 -10.83
C ARG A 80 4.56 -21.47 -10.04
N ILE A 81 5.82 -21.82 -9.73
CA ILE A 81 6.15 -23.09 -9.08
C ILE A 81 5.69 -23.06 -7.61
N THR A 82 4.44 -23.45 -7.38
CA THR A 82 3.94 -23.88 -6.08
C THR A 82 4.28 -25.35 -5.91
N SER A 83 5.15 -25.68 -4.96
CA SER A 83 5.62 -27.04 -4.69
C SER A 83 4.49 -27.95 -4.22
N SER A 84 3.87 -28.68 -5.15
CA SER A 84 2.84 -29.69 -4.86
C SER A 84 3.48 -31.03 -4.55
N VAL A 85 3.84 -31.26 -3.29
CA VAL A 85 4.12 -32.61 -2.78
C VAL A 85 2.79 -33.27 -2.44
N GLU A 86 2.32 -34.16 -3.32
CA GLU A 86 1.24 -35.06 -2.96
C GLU A 86 1.78 -36.15 -2.02
N SER A 87 1.07 -36.38 -0.91
CA SER A 87 1.35 -37.46 0.02
C SER A 87 0.05 -37.88 0.69
N ALA A 88 -0.53 -38.97 0.20
CA ALA A 88 -1.78 -39.49 0.73
C ALA A 88 -1.56 -40.26 2.04
N SER A 89 -2.11 -39.75 3.15
CA SER A 89 -2.32 -40.53 4.38
C SER A 89 -3.43 -39.96 5.26
N THR A 90 -4.36 -40.86 5.55
CA THR A 90 -5.50 -40.85 6.48
C THR A 90 -5.46 -39.96 7.74
N VAL A 91 -6.49 -39.10 7.87
CA VAL A 91 -7.30 -38.78 9.09
C VAL A 91 -6.62 -38.02 10.26
N TYR A 92 -7.45 -37.24 10.99
CA TYR A 92 -7.18 -36.51 12.24
C TYR A 92 -6.27 -35.26 12.20
N ASN A 93 -6.83 -34.14 11.72
CA ASN A 93 -6.33 -32.81 12.11
C ASN A 93 -7.00 -32.32 13.41
N ALA A 94 -6.41 -32.71 14.55
CA ALA A 94 -6.52 -31.91 15.77
C ALA A 94 -5.75 -30.58 15.59
N ARG A 95 -6.08 -29.56 16.39
CA ARG A 95 -5.48 -28.21 16.24
C ARG A 95 -3.98 -28.23 16.55
N THR A 96 -3.17 -27.79 15.59
CA THR A 96 -1.77 -27.42 15.84
C THR A 96 -1.69 -26.06 16.53
N PHE A 97 -0.96 -26.00 17.64
CA PHE A 97 -0.48 -24.74 18.24
C PHE A 97 0.97 -24.52 17.81
N SER A 98 1.31 -23.28 17.44
CA SER A 98 2.70 -22.88 17.20
C SER A 98 3.46 -22.79 18.53
N MET A 99 4.66 -23.37 18.57
CA MET A 99 5.65 -23.13 19.62
C MET A 99 6.74 -22.23 19.08
N LEU A 100 7.08 -21.15 19.81
CA LEU A 100 8.45 -20.65 19.98
C LEU A 100 8.49 -19.43 20.93
N SER A 101 8.81 -19.69 22.20
CA SER A 101 9.79 -18.91 22.97
C SER A 101 10.22 -19.73 24.17
N GLY A 102 11.50 -19.67 24.56
CA GLY A 102 12.07 -20.51 25.61
C GLY A 102 12.44 -19.73 26.87
N GLY A 103 12.69 -20.46 27.98
CA GLY A 103 13.33 -19.89 29.15
C GLY A 103 12.90 -20.52 30.49
N SER A 104 13.90 -20.99 31.24
CA SER A 104 13.83 -21.33 32.68
C SER A 104 13.13 -22.64 33.08
N ALA A 105 13.42 -23.09 34.31
CA ALA A 105 13.33 -24.49 34.73
C ALA A 105 12.69 -24.67 36.13
N SER A 106 12.72 -25.93 36.59
CA SER A 106 12.51 -26.43 37.97
C SER A 106 11.11 -26.91 38.38
N THR A 107 11.00 -28.25 38.43
CA THR A 107 10.42 -29.07 39.52
C THR A 107 9.29 -28.51 40.41
N ALA A 108 8.09 -29.08 40.29
CA ALA A 108 7.33 -29.65 41.42
C ALA A 108 6.07 -30.42 40.93
N LEU A 109 5.59 -31.38 41.73
CA LEU A 109 4.31 -32.06 41.55
C LEU A 109 3.21 -31.37 42.38
N THR A 110 2.04 -31.11 41.81
CA THR A 110 0.73 -31.24 42.51
C THR A 110 -0.46 -31.11 41.55
N ASN A 111 -1.58 -31.73 41.90
CA ASN A 111 -2.87 -31.54 41.22
C ASN A 111 -3.52 -30.21 41.61
N HIS A 112 -4.24 -29.56 40.70
CA HIS A 112 -5.68 -29.26 40.87
C HIS A 112 -6.27 -28.62 39.59
N SER A 113 -7.59 -28.67 39.47
CA SER A 113 -8.36 -28.20 38.31
C SER A 113 -9.12 -26.89 38.59
N SER A 114 -9.05 -25.92 37.68
CA SER A 114 -10.01 -24.82 37.61
C SER A 114 -10.06 -24.18 36.22
N LEU A 115 -11.24 -23.69 35.84
CA LEU A 115 -11.43 -22.91 34.62
C LEU A 115 -10.86 -21.50 34.80
N PHE A 116 -10.28 -20.90 33.75
CA PHE A 116 -10.75 -19.65 33.14
C PHE A 116 -9.84 -19.19 31.99
N GLY A 117 -10.45 -18.70 30.90
CA GLY A 117 -9.80 -18.07 29.74
C GLY A 117 -10.76 -17.07 29.10
N PRO A 118 -10.29 -16.01 28.42
CA PRO A 118 -11.09 -14.80 28.20
C PRO A 118 -12.07 -14.90 27.01
N PRO A 119 -13.22 -14.21 27.07
CA PRO A 119 -14.15 -14.10 25.95
C PRO A 119 -13.74 -13.01 24.96
N THR A 120 -13.81 -13.31 23.66
CA THR A 120 -13.88 -12.31 22.57
C THR A 120 -15.34 -11.83 22.38
N PRO A 121 -15.57 -10.65 21.78
CA PRO A 121 -16.85 -9.95 21.94
C PRO A 121 -17.92 -10.39 20.93
N ASP A 122 -18.81 -11.28 21.37
CA ASP A 122 -20.03 -11.61 20.60
C ASP A 122 -21.16 -10.61 20.93
N LEU A 123 -21.80 -10.07 19.89
CA LEU A 123 -22.70 -8.91 19.99
C LEU A 123 -24.11 -9.29 20.47
N THR A 124 -24.22 -9.59 21.76
CA THR A 124 -25.49 -9.87 22.44
C THR A 124 -26.42 -8.64 22.44
N LEU A 125 -27.31 -8.57 21.44
CA LEU A 125 -28.28 -7.48 21.32
C LEU A 125 -29.27 -7.52 22.50
N SER A 126 -29.16 -6.56 23.42
CA SER A 126 -29.82 -6.61 24.72
C SER A 126 -31.35 -6.59 24.64
N SER A 127 -32.01 -7.38 25.50
CA SER A 127 -33.45 -7.66 25.45
C SER A 127 -34.31 -6.51 26.00
N ALA A 128 -34.42 -5.42 25.24
CA ALA A 128 -35.40 -4.38 25.49
C ALA A 128 -36.81 -4.86 25.09
N ARG A 129 -37.77 -4.78 26.03
CA ARG A 129 -39.18 -5.18 25.82
C ARG A 129 -39.82 -4.36 24.69
N GLN A 130 -39.93 -4.92 23.49
CA GLN A 130 -40.64 -4.29 22.38
C GLN A 130 -42.16 -4.27 22.66
N SER A 131 -42.78 -3.10 22.50
CA SER A 131 -44.24 -2.96 22.40
C SER A 131 -44.76 -3.71 21.18
N LYS A 132 -46.05 -4.11 21.20
CA LYS A 132 -46.64 -4.94 20.13
C LYS A 132 -46.94 -4.17 18.84
N ASP A 133 -46.80 -2.85 18.88
CA ASP A 133 -47.28 -1.91 17.87
C ASP A 133 -46.13 -1.37 17.02
N LEU A 134 -46.33 -1.38 15.70
CA LEU A 134 -45.37 -0.84 14.73
C LEU A 134 -45.18 0.66 14.97
N SER A 135 -43.93 1.13 15.01
CA SER A 135 -43.62 2.53 15.35
C SER A 135 -42.31 2.99 14.72
N PHE A 136 -42.18 4.30 14.48
CA PHE A 136 -41.01 4.90 13.81
C PHE A 136 -39.67 4.66 14.53
N ALA A 137 -39.67 4.30 15.82
CA ALA A 137 -38.45 3.82 16.51
C ALA A 137 -37.86 2.53 15.90
N GLN A 138 -38.61 1.79 15.08
CA GLN A 138 -38.12 0.69 14.25
C GLN A 138 -37.35 1.21 13.02
N TYR A 139 -37.79 2.33 12.43
CA TYR A 139 -37.07 3.01 11.34
C TYR A 139 -35.76 3.63 11.85
N ASP A 140 -35.79 4.34 12.98
CA ASP A 140 -34.59 4.92 13.59
C ASP A 140 -33.54 3.82 13.91
N ARG A 141 -34.00 2.64 14.35
CA ARG A 141 -33.13 1.47 14.54
C ARG A 141 -32.59 0.92 13.21
N TYR A 142 -33.41 0.81 12.19
CA TYR A 142 -33.00 0.35 10.86
C TYR A 142 -31.91 1.26 10.27
N LEU A 143 -32.06 2.59 10.39
CA LEU A 143 -31.01 3.55 10.03
C LEU A 143 -29.71 3.31 10.81
N SER A 144 -29.78 3.07 12.12
CA SER A 144 -28.61 2.81 12.96
C SER A 144 -27.85 1.50 12.66
N ILE A 145 -28.48 0.56 11.94
CA ILE A 145 -27.83 -0.68 11.47
C ILE A 145 -27.08 -0.46 10.15
N ILE A 146 -27.57 0.45 9.30
CA ILE A 146 -27.03 0.70 7.95
C ILE A 146 -25.92 1.75 7.95
N ASP A 147 -25.96 2.72 8.86
CA ASP A 147 -25.09 3.90 8.85
C ASP A 147 -24.43 4.15 10.24
N PRO A 148 -23.52 3.26 10.71
CA PRO A 148 -23.07 3.26 12.11
C PRO A 148 -22.31 4.52 12.58
N HIS A 149 -21.82 5.34 11.65
CA HIS A 149 -21.04 6.54 11.94
C HIS A 149 -21.84 7.86 11.85
N HIS A 150 -23.12 7.83 11.48
CA HIS A 150 -23.95 9.05 11.46
C HIS A 150 -24.52 9.40 12.85
N ASN A 151 -23.89 10.39 13.50
CA ASN A 151 -24.34 10.94 14.78
C ASN A 151 -25.67 11.73 14.65
N HIS A 152 -26.80 11.03 14.80
CA HIS A 152 -28.09 11.68 15.02
C HIS A 152 -28.05 12.51 16.34
N PRO A 153 -28.51 13.78 16.34
CA PRO A 153 -28.65 14.56 17.56
C PRO A 153 -29.73 13.94 18.45
N LYS A 154 -29.31 13.34 19.58
CA LYS A 154 -30.20 12.66 20.51
C LYS A 154 -31.06 13.68 21.26
N PHE A 155 -32.38 13.60 21.12
CA PHE A 155 -33.31 14.34 21.97
C PHE A 155 -33.14 13.91 23.43
N LEU A 156 -32.75 14.86 24.29
CA LEU A 156 -32.80 14.67 25.74
C LEU A 156 -34.27 14.56 26.18
N LYS A 157 -34.58 13.50 26.93
CA LYS A 157 -35.87 13.33 27.58
C LYS A 157 -35.70 13.59 29.07
N GLU A 158 -36.30 14.68 29.54
CA GLU A 158 -36.27 15.06 30.96
C GLU A 158 -36.96 14.01 31.85
N GLN A 159 -36.49 13.88 33.09
CA GLN A 159 -37.18 13.18 34.17
C GLN A 159 -37.59 14.17 35.27
N PRO A 160 -38.76 14.00 35.91
CA PRO A 160 -39.18 14.82 37.04
C PRO A 160 -38.36 14.50 38.31
N PRO A 161 -38.22 15.46 39.25
CA PRO A 161 -37.33 15.32 40.40
C PRO A 161 -37.97 14.63 41.62
N PRO A 162 -37.20 13.89 42.42
CA PRO A 162 -37.47 13.68 43.84
C PRO A 162 -36.85 14.80 44.71
N ALA A 163 -37.41 15.00 45.90
CA ALA A 163 -36.96 15.97 46.90
C ALA A 163 -37.27 15.43 48.32
N PRO A 164 -36.76 16.02 49.41
CA PRO A 164 -35.50 16.76 49.58
C PRO A 164 -34.65 16.25 50.77
N ALA A 165 -33.37 16.62 50.82
CA ALA A 165 -32.57 16.69 52.05
C ALA A 165 -31.47 17.77 51.92
N ALA A 166 -31.07 18.40 53.03
CA ALA A 166 -29.99 19.39 53.12
C ALA A 166 -28.82 18.81 53.96
N GLN A 167 -27.59 19.35 54.03
CA GLN A 167 -27.05 20.67 53.63
C GLN A 167 -25.77 20.46 52.74
N SER A 168 -24.69 21.27 52.63
CA SER A 168 -24.25 22.51 53.29
C SER A 168 -23.22 23.30 52.46
N ILE A 169 -23.30 24.64 52.54
CA ILE A 169 -22.22 25.64 52.62
C ILE A 169 -20.83 25.29 52.01
N PHE A 170 -20.46 25.93 50.88
CA PHE A 170 -19.43 27.00 50.87
C PHE A 170 -19.56 27.90 49.61
N SER A 171 -18.91 29.06 49.61
CA SER A 171 -19.22 30.19 48.71
C SER A 171 -18.32 30.36 47.49
N GLY A 172 -18.88 30.86 46.38
CA GLY A 172 -18.13 31.40 45.22
C GLY A 172 -19.02 32.12 44.20
N LYS A 173 -19.18 33.45 44.34
CA LYS A 173 -19.73 34.34 43.29
C LYS A 173 -18.54 34.78 42.38
N THR A 174 -18.69 35.20 41.12
CA THR A 174 -19.51 36.33 40.64
C THR A 174 -19.94 36.26 39.16
N ASN A 175 -21.15 36.77 38.88
CA ASN A 175 -21.60 37.20 37.55
C ASN A 175 -21.13 38.62 37.22
N LYS A 176 -20.88 38.93 35.93
CA LYS A 176 -21.67 39.92 35.14
C LYS A 176 -21.21 40.06 33.67
N ARG A 177 -22.11 40.57 32.83
CA ARG A 177 -21.93 41.02 31.42
C ARG A 177 -22.15 42.56 31.35
N ILE A 178 -22.36 43.10 30.13
CA ILE A 178 -22.91 44.46 29.79
C ILE A 178 -21.83 45.54 29.59
N LEU A 179 -21.88 46.50 28.64
CA LEU A 179 -22.32 46.59 27.22
C LEU A 179 -22.22 48.08 26.75
N PHE A 180 -22.24 48.34 25.43
CA PHE A 180 -22.44 49.66 24.75
C PHE A 180 -21.34 50.76 24.94
N SER A 181 -21.32 51.92 24.24
CA SER A 181 -21.58 52.34 22.82
C SER A 181 -21.52 53.89 22.74
N VAL A 182 -21.87 54.52 21.58
CA VAL A 182 -22.08 55.99 21.35
C VAL A 182 -20.78 56.83 21.26
N LYS A 183 -20.57 57.90 20.46
CA LYS A 183 -21.35 58.86 19.60
C LYS A 183 -20.64 58.93 18.21
N SER A 184 -21.26 59.08 17.02
CA SER A 184 -22.36 59.92 16.48
C SER A 184 -21.89 61.23 15.80
N GLY A 185 -22.32 61.44 14.55
CA GLY A 185 -22.17 62.67 13.74
C GLY A 185 -23.22 62.71 12.60
N PHE A 186 -23.71 63.90 12.21
CA PHE A 186 -24.92 64.06 11.38
C PHE A 186 -24.68 64.69 10.00
N LYS A 187 -25.50 64.29 8.99
CA LYS A 187 -26.40 65.11 8.12
C LYS A 187 -26.71 64.38 6.77
N LEU A 188 -27.80 64.62 6.03
CA LEU A 188 -29.21 64.96 6.37
C LEU A 188 -30.13 64.83 5.11
N ARG A 189 -31.26 64.09 5.18
CA ARG A 189 -32.36 64.02 4.15
C ARG A 189 -31.91 63.33 2.82
N TRP A 190 -32.74 62.74 1.96
CA TRP A 190 -34.15 62.95 1.55
C TRP A 190 -35.06 61.69 1.67
N LYS A 191 -36.38 61.85 1.50
CA LYS A 191 -37.38 60.77 1.59
C LYS A 191 -37.43 59.87 0.32
N LYS A 192 -37.44 58.55 0.50
CA LYS A 192 -38.11 57.58 -0.40
C LYS A 192 -38.92 56.56 0.42
N LYS A 193 -39.87 55.87 -0.23
CA LYS A 193 -40.83 54.94 0.40
C LYS A 193 -40.11 53.65 0.89
N PRO A 194 -40.61 52.96 1.92
CA PRO A 194 -40.09 51.63 2.28
C PRO A 194 -40.32 50.65 1.10
N PRO A 195 -39.36 49.76 0.79
CA PRO A 195 -39.58 48.68 -0.15
C PRO A 195 -40.57 47.66 0.42
N ARG A 196 -41.25 46.94 -0.47
CA ARG A 196 -42.09 45.78 -0.11
C ARG A 196 -41.17 44.60 0.28
N PRO A 197 -41.61 43.66 1.14
CA PRO A 197 -40.86 42.43 1.36
C PRO A 197 -40.66 41.71 0.02
N HIS A 198 -39.44 41.26 -0.23
CA HIS A 198 -39.11 40.56 -1.47
C HIS A 198 -39.71 39.15 -1.41
N GLU A 199 -40.61 38.80 -2.32
CA GLU A 199 -41.10 37.43 -2.44
C GLU A 199 -39.93 36.52 -2.86
N VAL A 200 -39.54 35.60 -1.98
CA VAL A 200 -38.53 34.59 -2.28
C VAL A 200 -39.24 33.37 -2.85
N ILE A 201 -39.19 33.22 -4.17
CA ILE A 201 -39.69 32.02 -4.85
C ILE A 201 -38.72 30.88 -4.58
N MET A 202 -39.23 29.78 -4.03
CA MET A 202 -38.46 28.59 -3.70
C MET A 202 -38.90 27.43 -4.60
N THR A 203 -37.96 26.66 -5.14
CA THR A 203 -38.25 25.63 -6.16
C THR A 203 -38.05 24.22 -5.62
N CYS A 204 -38.82 23.25 -6.12
CA CYS A 204 -38.66 21.84 -5.75
C CYS A 204 -37.56 21.17 -6.60
N VAL A 205 -36.56 20.56 -5.96
CA VAL A 205 -35.43 19.91 -6.66
C VAL A 205 -35.87 18.80 -7.62
N CYS A 206 -36.94 18.07 -7.28
CA CYS A 206 -37.42 16.94 -8.08
C CYS A 206 -38.28 17.34 -9.29
N CYS A 207 -39.33 18.15 -9.08
CA CYS A 207 -40.27 18.51 -10.16
C CYS A 207 -40.03 19.90 -10.78
N ARG A 208 -39.05 20.68 -10.26
CA ARG A 208 -38.72 22.05 -10.70
C ARG A 208 -39.90 23.05 -10.67
N ALA A 209 -40.95 22.75 -9.91
CA ALA A 209 -42.07 23.66 -9.71
C ALA A 209 -41.75 24.74 -8.67
N ASP A 210 -42.28 25.94 -8.90
CA ASP A 210 -42.09 27.14 -8.08
C ASP A 210 -43.15 27.26 -6.98
N PHE A 211 -42.73 27.54 -5.75
CA PHE A 211 -43.59 27.72 -4.58
C PHE A 211 -43.37 29.10 -3.94
N LYS A 212 -44.48 29.81 -3.70
CA LYS A 212 -44.49 31.16 -3.10
C LYS A 212 -44.60 31.16 -1.57
N THR A 213 -44.77 29.99 -0.96
CA THR A 213 -45.02 29.84 0.49
C THR A 213 -44.09 28.78 1.05
N SER A 214 -43.25 29.18 2.01
CA SER A 214 -42.24 28.31 2.64
C SER A 214 -42.82 27.03 3.26
N GLY A 215 -44.05 27.10 3.80
CA GLY A 215 -44.75 25.94 4.36
C GLY A 215 -45.19 24.86 3.35
N SER A 216 -44.97 25.04 2.03
CA SER A 216 -45.29 24.03 1.00
C SER A 216 -44.08 23.20 0.55
N LEU A 217 -42.89 23.47 1.09
CA LEU A 217 -41.65 22.75 0.80
C LEU A 217 -41.02 22.23 2.10
N HIS A 218 -40.57 20.98 2.07
CA HIS A 218 -39.82 20.37 3.17
C HIS A 218 -38.33 20.48 2.85
N SER A 219 -37.59 21.19 3.70
CA SER A 219 -36.12 21.24 3.69
C SER A 219 -35.56 20.00 4.39
N ILE A 220 -34.75 19.21 3.69
CA ILE A 220 -34.03 18.06 4.25
C ILE A 220 -32.72 18.56 4.89
N SER A 221 -32.14 17.79 5.82
CA SER A 221 -30.87 18.09 6.50
C SER A 221 -29.67 18.38 5.57
N CYS A 222 -29.71 17.91 4.33
CA CYS A 222 -28.72 18.20 3.28
C CYS A 222 -28.93 19.56 2.56
N GLY A 223 -29.91 20.36 2.98
CA GLY A 223 -30.21 21.69 2.41
C GLY A 223 -31.20 21.70 1.23
N HIS A 224 -31.49 20.55 0.62
CA HIS A 224 -32.41 20.47 -0.51
C HIS A 224 -33.89 20.57 -0.10
N ALA A 225 -34.70 21.22 -0.96
CA ALA A 225 -36.12 21.44 -0.76
C ALA A 225 -36.99 20.62 -1.73
N TYR A 226 -38.02 19.96 -1.19
CA TYR A 226 -38.94 19.11 -1.95
C TYR A 226 -40.40 19.41 -1.60
N CYS A 227 -41.30 19.33 -2.58
CA CYS A 227 -42.73 19.38 -2.31
C CYS A 227 -43.24 18.01 -1.81
N GLY A 228 -44.33 18.03 -1.02
CA GLY A 228 -44.85 16.82 -0.38
C GLY A 228 -45.23 15.68 -1.35
N ASN A 229 -45.63 16.00 -2.58
CA ASN A 229 -45.95 14.98 -3.60
C ASN A 229 -44.69 14.23 -4.07
N CYS A 230 -43.60 14.94 -4.39
CA CYS A 230 -42.34 14.31 -4.77
C CYS A 230 -41.76 13.45 -3.63
N LEU A 231 -41.91 13.88 -2.38
CA LEU A 231 -41.51 13.08 -1.22
C LEU A 231 -42.39 11.83 -1.04
N LYS A 232 -43.70 11.92 -1.26
CA LYS A 232 -44.59 10.74 -1.27
C LYS A 232 -44.19 9.74 -2.34
N SER A 233 -43.86 10.19 -3.56
CA SER A 233 -43.35 9.32 -4.63
C SER A 233 -42.01 8.67 -4.27
N LEU A 234 -41.07 9.43 -3.68
CA LEU A 234 -39.79 8.91 -3.22
C LEU A 234 -39.94 7.82 -2.13
N ILE A 235 -40.82 8.07 -1.14
CA ILE A 235 -41.10 7.10 -0.08
C ILE A 235 -41.81 5.85 -0.65
N HIS A 236 -42.76 6.01 -1.57
CA HIS A 236 -43.42 4.89 -2.24
C HIS A 236 -42.44 4.05 -3.07
N SER A 237 -41.46 4.67 -3.76
CA SER A 237 -40.42 3.95 -4.48
C SER A 237 -39.63 3.04 -3.54
N ALA A 238 -39.19 3.58 -2.38
CA ALA A 238 -38.49 2.83 -1.35
C ALA A 238 -39.36 1.72 -0.70
N MET A 239 -40.69 1.87 -0.69
CA MET A 239 -41.61 0.81 -0.23
C MET A 239 -41.75 -0.34 -1.23
N THR A 240 -41.48 -0.10 -2.52
CA THR A 240 -41.57 -1.11 -3.58
C THR A 240 -40.25 -1.79 -3.93
N ASP A 241 -39.13 -1.07 -3.79
CA ASP A 241 -37.79 -1.57 -4.13
C ASP A 241 -36.83 -1.48 -2.94
N GLU A 242 -36.18 -2.59 -2.66
CA GLU A 242 -35.20 -2.75 -1.59
C GLU A 242 -33.94 -1.91 -1.81
N SER A 243 -33.53 -1.67 -3.08
CA SER A 243 -32.31 -0.91 -3.39
C SER A 243 -32.44 0.59 -3.06
N SER A 244 -33.67 1.10 -3.02
CA SER A 244 -34.00 2.50 -2.69
C SER A 244 -34.46 2.72 -1.25
N MET A 245 -34.37 1.71 -0.39
CA MET A 245 -34.61 1.79 1.06
C MET A 245 -33.27 1.87 1.84
N PRO A 246 -33.11 2.78 2.81
CA PRO A 246 -34.02 3.86 3.20
C PRO A 246 -34.13 4.94 2.12
N PRO A 247 -35.27 5.65 2.03
CA PRO A 247 -35.38 6.81 1.14
C PRO A 247 -34.32 7.86 1.55
N ARG A 248 -33.41 8.19 0.62
CA ARG A 248 -32.30 9.15 0.80
C ARG A 248 -32.47 10.39 -0.08
N CYS A 249 -31.85 11.48 0.35
CA CYS A 249 -31.55 12.65 -0.47
C CYS A 249 -30.04 12.89 -0.44
N CYS A 250 -29.40 12.86 -1.62
CA CYS A 250 -27.96 12.68 -1.74
C CYS A 250 -27.53 11.44 -0.93
N ALA A 251 -26.58 11.57 0.01
CA ALA A 251 -26.19 10.47 0.90
C ALA A 251 -27.10 10.30 2.14
N GLN A 252 -27.90 11.30 2.50
CA GLN A 252 -28.57 11.37 3.81
C GLN A 252 -29.95 10.68 3.80
N PRO A 253 -30.29 9.81 4.77
CA PRO A 253 -31.65 9.26 4.90
C PRO A 253 -32.64 10.35 5.33
N LEU A 254 -33.90 10.22 4.92
CA LEU A 254 -34.95 11.17 5.34
C LEU A 254 -35.32 10.97 6.83
N PRO A 255 -35.38 12.03 7.65
CA PRO A 255 -35.84 11.93 9.03
C PRO A 255 -37.25 11.35 9.16
N GLY A 256 -37.46 10.43 10.10
CA GLY A 256 -38.74 9.76 10.33
C GLY A 256 -39.91 10.70 10.68
N SER A 257 -39.62 11.91 11.19
CA SER A 257 -40.62 12.97 11.38
C SER A 257 -41.25 13.42 10.07
N ILE A 258 -40.45 13.76 9.05
CA ILE A 258 -40.93 14.19 7.74
C ILE A 258 -41.78 13.10 7.08
N ILE A 259 -41.38 11.83 7.22
CA ILE A 259 -42.14 10.69 6.69
C ILE A 259 -43.49 10.52 7.41
N LYS A 260 -43.49 10.64 8.75
CA LYS A 260 -44.70 10.56 9.58
C LYS A 260 -45.68 11.70 9.28
N ASP A 261 -45.20 12.92 9.06
CA ASP A 261 -46.04 14.08 8.82
C ASP A 261 -46.61 14.12 7.38
N LEU A 262 -45.98 13.40 6.44
CA LEU A 262 -46.43 13.28 5.04
C LEU A 262 -47.41 12.12 4.79
N LEU A 263 -47.18 10.96 5.42
CA LEU A 263 -47.97 9.75 5.14
C LEU A 263 -49.26 9.68 5.97
N ASN A 264 -50.34 9.19 5.35
CA ASN A 264 -51.56 8.79 6.07
C ASN A 264 -51.28 7.55 6.94
N ARG A 265 -52.03 7.36 8.03
CA ARG A 265 -51.80 6.30 9.03
C ARG A 265 -51.58 4.90 8.43
N ASP A 266 -52.35 4.52 7.43
CA ASP A 266 -52.28 3.17 6.87
C ASP A 266 -51.05 3.01 5.95
N ALA A 267 -50.68 4.06 5.20
CA ALA A 267 -49.41 4.12 4.47
C ALA A 267 -48.18 4.15 5.42
N GLN A 268 -48.29 4.77 6.61
CA GLN A 268 -47.27 4.64 7.66
C GLN A 268 -47.12 3.19 8.11
N GLN A 269 -48.24 2.46 8.25
CA GLN A 269 -48.21 1.04 8.63
C GLN A 269 -47.58 0.16 7.55
N GLU A 270 -47.85 0.43 6.27
CA GLU A 270 -47.21 -0.25 5.13
C GLU A 270 -45.71 0.05 5.05
N PHE A 271 -45.31 1.32 5.21
CA PHE A 271 -43.89 1.72 5.29
C PHE A 271 -43.17 0.98 6.44
N LEU A 272 -43.79 0.90 7.62
CA LEU A 272 -43.23 0.17 8.76
C LEU A 272 -43.19 -1.36 8.54
N LYS A 273 -44.16 -1.95 7.84
CA LYS A 273 -44.08 -3.36 7.40
C LYS A 273 -42.88 -3.58 6.47
N ALA A 274 -42.70 -2.71 5.47
CA ALA A 274 -41.61 -2.78 4.50
C ALA A 274 -40.24 -2.66 5.21
N ILE A 275 -40.09 -1.72 6.15
CA ILE A 275 -38.89 -1.62 6.99
C ILE A 275 -38.63 -2.92 7.76
N VAL A 276 -39.63 -3.50 8.42
CA VAL A 276 -39.40 -4.76 9.18
C VAL A 276 -39.00 -5.90 8.22
N GLN A 277 -39.62 -5.99 7.04
CA GLN A 277 -39.24 -6.94 6.00
C GLN A 277 -37.78 -6.75 5.54
N TYR A 278 -37.40 -5.55 5.10
CA TYR A 278 -36.05 -5.26 4.61
C TYR A 278 -34.98 -5.32 5.71
N SER A 279 -35.34 -5.00 6.97
CA SER A 279 -34.45 -5.15 8.13
C SER A 279 -34.12 -6.61 8.48
N THR A 280 -34.94 -7.57 8.03
CA THR A 280 -34.59 -9.00 8.13
C THR A 280 -33.77 -9.43 6.92
N PRO A 281 -32.63 -10.13 7.10
CA PRO A 281 -31.85 -10.67 5.98
C PRO A 281 -32.71 -11.57 5.08
N TRP A 282 -32.45 -11.59 3.76
CA TRP A 282 -33.28 -12.33 2.81
C TRP A 282 -33.38 -13.83 3.14
N GLN A 283 -32.30 -14.42 3.69
CA GLN A 283 -32.25 -15.80 4.16
C GLN A 283 -33.23 -16.03 5.33
N ALA A 284 -33.44 -15.04 6.19
CA ALA A 284 -34.34 -15.10 7.35
C ALA A 284 -35.79 -14.69 7.03
N ARG A 285 -36.06 -14.10 5.85
CA ARG A 285 -37.44 -13.73 5.45
C ARG A 285 -38.31 -14.96 5.25
N ILE A 286 -39.51 -14.92 5.84
CA ILE A 286 -40.53 -15.97 5.74
C ILE A 286 -41.80 -15.31 5.22
N PHE A 287 -42.34 -15.85 4.13
CA PHE A 287 -43.61 -15.44 3.54
C PHE A 287 -44.67 -16.50 3.82
N CYS A 288 -45.94 -16.13 3.76
CA CYS A 288 -47.02 -17.10 3.89
C CYS A 288 -47.05 -18.05 2.68
N SER A 289 -46.94 -19.36 2.93
CA SER A 289 -47.01 -20.42 1.92
C SER A 289 -48.38 -20.58 1.24
N ASN A 290 -49.40 -19.84 1.68
CA ASN A 290 -50.70 -19.76 1.01
C ASN A 290 -50.64 -18.70 -0.10
N PRO A 291 -50.81 -19.06 -1.39
CA PRO A 291 -50.67 -18.14 -2.52
C PRO A 291 -51.70 -17.01 -2.53
N SER A 292 -52.85 -17.19 -1.88
CA SER A 292 -53.86 -16.12 -1.71
C SER A 292 -53.49 -15.09 -0.63
N CYS A 293 -52.48 -15.37 0.19
CA CYS A 293 -52.13 -14.55 1.35
C CYS A 293 -50.86 -13.72 1.12
N GLY A 294 -49.78 -14.36 0.67
CA GLY A 294 -48.48 -13.77 0.31
C GLY A 294 -47.69 -13.06 1.43
N GLU A 295 -48.35 -12.63 2.50
CA GLU A 295 -47.82 -11.71 3.50
C GLU A 295 -46.52 -12.21 4.15
N PHE A 296 -45.55 -11.31 4.27
CA PHE A 296 -44.37 -11.48 5.11
C PHE A 296 -44.77 -11.71 6.57
N ILE A 297 -44.11 -12.65 7.22
CA ILE A 297 -44.35 -13.02 8.63
C ILE A 297 -43.16 -12.52 9.46
N PRO A 298 -43.32 -11.45 10.27
CA PRO A 298 -42.24 -10.92 11.10
C PRO A 298 -41.71 -11.97 12.09
N PRO A 299 -40.39 -11.99 12.39
CA PRO A 299 -39.81 -12.89 13.37
C PRO A 299 -40.45 -12.73 14.76
N HIS A 300 -40.99 -13.81 15.31
CA HIS A 300 -41.54 -13.81 16.68
C HIS A 300 -40.52 -14.36 17.67
N HIS A 301 -40.07 -13.51 18.60
CA HIS A 301 -39.23 -13.88 19.76
C HIS A 301 -39.88 -14.91 20.73
N LYS A 302 -41.10 -15.41 20.43
CA LYS A 302 -41.80 -16.45 21.19
C LYS A 302 -42.37 -17.47 20.22
N LEU A 303 -41.64 -18.56 20.05
CA LEU A 303 -42.07 -19.76 19.35
C LEU A 303 -43.02 -20.56 20.26
N ASP A 304 -43.93 -21.34 19.67
CA ASP A 304 -44.80 -22.25 20.43
C ASP A 304 -43.96 -23.42 21.00
N PRO A 305 -43.91 -23.64 22.33
CA PRO A 305 -43.18 -24.76 22.92
C PRO A 305 -43.63 -26.15 22.42
N LYS A 306 -44.84 -26.26 21.84
CA LYS A 306 -45.36 -27.48 21.22
C LYS A 306 -44.92 -27.65 19.76
N TYR A 307 -44.57 -26.56 19.08
CA TYR A 307 -44.21 -26.55 17.65
C TYR A 307 -43.09 -25.52 17.35
N PRO A 308 -41.88 -25.67 17.92
CA PRO A 308 -40.83 -24.65 17.85
C PRO A 308 -40.38 -24.29 16.42
N PHE A 309 -40.56 -25.19 15.45
CA PHE A 309 -40.14 -24.99 14.05
C PHE A 309 -41.27 -24.55 13.11
N ASN A 310 -42.44 -24.15 13.65
CA ASN A 310 -43.58 -23.69 12.85
C ASN A 310 -44.04 -22.29 13.28
N VAL A 311 -44.27 -21.39 12.31
CA VAL A 311 -44.88 -20.07 12.54
C VAL A 311 -46.29 -20.01 11.95
N THR A 312 -47.19 -19.27 12.61
CA THR A 312 -48.57 -19.03 12.14
C THR A 312 -48.68 -17.66 11.46
N CYS A 313 -49.22 -17.63 10.25
CA CYS A 313 -49.53 -16.37 9.58
C CYS A 313 -50.77 -15.71 10.22
N ARG A 314 -50.63 -14.48 10.73
CA ARG A 314 -51.73 -13.77 11.41
C ARG A 314 -52.90 -13.35 10.50
N LYS A 315 -52.72 -13.39 9.18
CA LYS A 315 -53.70 -12.96 8.16
C LYS A 315 -54.63 -14.08 7.70
N CYS A 316 -54.16 -15.33 7.70
CA CYS A 316 -54.89 -16.49 7.18
C CYS A 316 -54.77 -17.77 8.06
N ASN A 317 -54.07 -17.70 9.19
CA ASN A 317 -53.78 -18.80 10.13
C ASN A 317 -53.03 -20.02 9.56
N THR A 318 -52.58 -20.00 8.30
CA THR A 318 -51.69 -21.03 7.71
C THR A 318 -50.41 -21.17 8.52
N ARG A 319 -49.99 -22.43 8.78
CA ARG A 319 -48.73 -22.78 9.45
C ARG A 319 -47.62 -23.00 8.43
N VAL A 320 -46.50 -22.30 8.60
CA VAL A 320 -45.31 -22.37 7.74
C VAL A 320 -44.16 -22.96 8.56
N CYS A 321 -43.40 -23.89 7.98
CA CYS A 321 -42.17 -24.41 8.59
C CYS A 321 -41.04 -23.38 8.47
N LEU A 322 -40.29 -23.13 9.55
CA LEU A 322 -39.19 -22.16 9.57
C LEU A 322 -38.00 -22.56 8.66
N MET A 323 -37.84 -23.86 8.37
CA MET A 323 -36.69 -24.38 7.61
C MET A 323 -36.94 -24.35 6.09
N CYS A 324 -37.82 -25.19 5.57
CA CYS A 324 -38.15 -25.23 4.14
C CYS A 324 -39.01 -24.06 3.65
N LYS A 325 -39.51 -23.19 4.56
CA LYS A 325 -40.43 -22.07 4.26
C LYS A 325 -41.76 -22.46 3.59
N ARG A 326 -42.06 -23.76 3.50
CA ARG A 326 -43.31 -24.33 2.95
C ARG A 326 -44.33 -24.59 4.06
N ASN A 327 -45.49 -25.15 3.69
CA ASN A 327 -46.50 -25.61 4.64
C ASN A 327 -45.91 -26.53 5.72
N ALA A 328 -46.30 -26.29 6.97
CA ALA A 328 -45.83 -27.06 8.12
C ALA A 328 -46.10 -28.58 7.97
N HIS A 329 -45.10 -29.40 8.29
CA HIS A 329 -45.17 -30.85 8.14
C HIS A 329 -46.02 -31.53 9.23
N PRO A 330 -46.54 -32.76 8.99
CA PRO A 330 -47.19 -33.57 10.02
C PRO A 330 -46.29 -33.80 11.26
N THR A 331 -46.93 -33.97 12.42
CA THR A 331 -46.18 -34.23 13.68
C THR A 331 -45.42 -35.55 13.55
N GLY A 332 -44.12 -35.54 13.87
CA GLY A 332 -43.24 -36.69 13.75
C GLY A 332 -42.50 -36.83 12.42
N LYS A 333 -42.78 -36.01 11.40
CA LYS A 333 -41.95 -35.92 10.19
C LYS A 333 -40.96 -34.74 10.27
N ASP A 334 -39.69 -35.03 10.00
CA ASP A 334 -38.63 -34.02 9.89
C ASP A 334 -38.68 -33.30 8.54
N CYS A 335 -37.96 -32.18 8.44
CA CYS A 335 -37.94 -31.35 7.24
C CYS A 335 -37.02 -32.00 6.19
N PRO A 336 -37.48 -32.24 4.94
CA PRO A 336 -36.65 -32.86 3.90
C PRO A 336 -35.52 -31.95 3.38
N GLU A 337 -35.44 -30.72 3.88
CA GLU A 337 -34.40 -29.72 3.56
C GLU A 337 -33.57 -29.37 4.81
N ASP A 338 -33.60 -30.23 5.84
CA ASP A 338 -32.70 -30.19 6.99
C ASP A 338 -31.36 -30.81 6.61
N TRP A 339 -30.54 -30.04 5.89
CA TRP A 339 -29.26 -30.51 5.32
C TRP A 339 -28.24 -30.93 6.40
N GLU A 340 -28.31 -30.34 7.60
CA GLU A 340 -27.47 -30.76 8.73
C GLU A 340 -27.88 -32.15 9.24
N LEU A 341 -29.18 -32.45 9.33
CA LEU A 341 -29.66 -33.80 9.63
C LEU A 341 -29.32 -34.79 8.51
N ASP A 342 -29.51 -34.39 7.25
CA ASP A 342 -29.21 -35.22 6.08
C ASP A 342 -27.71 -35.55 5.99
N GLN A 343 -26.83 -34.60 6.31
CA GLN A 343 -25.39 -34.86 6.45
C GLN A 343 -25.09 -35.77 7.66
N VAL A 344 -25.65 -35.51 8.85
CA VAL A 344 -25.41 -36.38 10.03
C VAL A 344 -25.91 -37.82 9.79
N LEU A 345 -26.94 -38.01 8.98
CA LEU A 345 -27.45 -39.33 8.58
C LEU A 345 -26.69 -39.99 7.40
N LYS A 346 -25.79 -39.27 6.71
CA LYS A 346 -24.98 -39.76 5.57
C LYS A 346 -23.48 -39.82 5.84
N MET A 347 -23.00 -39.06 6.82
CA MET A 347 -21.61 -39.09 7.29
C MET A 347 -21.31 -40.36 8.11
N ASP A 348 -22.36 -41.05 8.57
CA ASP A 348 -22.26 -42.22 9.42
C ASP A 348 -23.45 -43.17 9.17
N ASP A 349 -23.37 -43.97 8.10
CA ASP A 349 -24.36 -45.02 7.77
C ASP A 349 -24.47 -46.11 8.87
N LYS A 350 -23.58 -46.09 9.86
CA LYS A 350 -23.34 -47.18 10.84
C LYS A 350 -23.81 -46.80 12.24
N ALA A 351 -23.49 -45.60 12.73
CA ALA A 351 -24.07 -45.08 13.96
C ALA A 351 -25.52 -44.66 13.73
N SER A 352 -26.47 -45.48 14.16
CA SER A 352 -27.88 -45.10 14.05
C SER A 352 -28.20 -43.98 15.07
N TRP A 353 -28.67 -42.84 14.56
CA TRP A 353 -29.22 -41.73 15.35
C TRP A 353 -30.70 -41.49 15.00
N ARG A 354 -31.53 -41.20 16.01
CA ARG A 354 -32.94 -40.80 15.81
C ARG A 354 -33.29 -39.53 16.57
N ARG A 355 -33.91 -38.57 15.88
CA ARG A 355 -34.53 -37.40 16.54
C ARG A 355 -35.80 -37.79 17.28
N CYS A 356 -35.92 -37.32 18.53
CA CYS A 356 -37.14 -37.52 19.31
C CYS A 356 -38.24 -36.51 18.94
N TYR A 357 -39.49 -36.98 18.78
CA TYR A 357 -40.65 -36.17 18.40
C TYR A 357 -40.94 -34.92 19.26
N LYS A 358 -40.48 -34.90 20.53
CA LYS A 358 -40.73 -33.81 21.49
C LYS A 358 -39.56 -32.84 21.65
N CYS A 359 -38.33 -33.35 21.76
CA CYS A 359 -37.13 -32.52 21.98
C CYS A 359 -36.35 -32.20 20.70
N ARG A 360 -36.54 -32.98 19.63
CA ARG A 360 -35.73 -33.00 18.39
C ARG A 360 -34.22 -33.18 18.53
N ASN A 361 -33.67 -33.19 19.75
CA ASN A 361 -32.34 -33.73 20.00
C ASN A 361 -32.20 -35.12 19.37
N LEU A 362 -31.05 -35.35 18.74
CA LEU A 362 -30.60 -36.67 18.32
C LEU A 362 -30.42 -37.57 19.56
N VAL A 363 -30.83 -38.83 19.44
CA VAL A 363 -30.65 -39.87 20.44
C VAL A 363 -30.07 -41.09 19.73
N GLU A 364 -28.93 -41.54 20.23
CA GLU A 364 -28.17 -42.70 19.77
C GLU A 364 -28.78 -44.00 20.29
N LEU A 365 -28.63 -45.11 19.55
CA LEU A 365 -29.09 -46.43 19.99
C LEU A 365 -28.04 -47.11 20.88
N VAL A 366 -28.14 -46.89 22.19
CA VAL A 366 -27.28 -47.53 23.20
C VAL A 366 -27.78 -48.95 23.53
N GLU A 367 -27.68 -49.83 22.52
CA GLU A 367 -27.96 -51.28 22.51
C GLU A 367 -29.43 -51.76 22.68
N GLY A 368 -29.70 -52.93 22.07
CA GLY A 368 -30.74 -53.89 22.46
C GLY A 368 -32.21 -53.57 22.19
N CYS A 369 -32.71 -52.40 22.60
CA CYS A 369 -34.15 -52.14 22.71
C CYS A 369 -34.70 -51.19 21.63
N THR A 370 -35.86 -51.54 21.05
CA THR A 370 -36.60 -50.63 20.17
C THR A 370 -37.34 -49.51 20.91
N HIS A 371 -37.36 -49.53 22.25
CA HIS A 371 -37.86 -48.46 23.12
C HIS A 371 -36.76 -47.44 23.40
N MET A 372 -37.04 -46.15 23.19
CA MET A 372 -36.07 -45.06 23.36
C MET A 372 -36.66 -43.90 24.18
N THR A 373 -35.85 -43.28 25.05
CA THR A 373 -36.26 -42.17 25.92
C THR A 373 -35.34 -40.95 25.77
N CYS A 374 -35.83 -39.84 25.22
CA CYS A 374 -35.04 -38.58 25.20
C CYS A 374 -34.86 -38.02 26.63
N ARG A 375 -33.76 -37.29 26.85
CA ARG A 375 -33.49 -36.47 28.05
C ARG A 375 -34.66 -35.55 28.46
N CYS A 376 -35.61 -35.23 27.56
CA CYS A 376 -36.86 -34.51 27.85
C CYS A 376 -38.02 -35.38 28.42
N LYS A 377 -37.73 -36.64 28.78
CA LYS A 377 -38.65 -37.67 29.29
C LYS A 377 -39.75 -38.09 28.29
N ALA A 378 -39.54 -37.92 26.99
CA ALA A 378 -40.41 -38.47 25.96
C ALA A 378 -39.94 -39.85 25.52
N GLN A 379 -40.87 -40.82 25.53
CA GLN A 379 -40.64 -42.20 25.10
C GLN A 379 -41.16 -42.41 23.66
N PHE A 380 -40.37 -43.06 22.82
CA PHE A 380 -40.69 -43.31 21.41
C PHE A 380 -40.05 -44.62 20.90
N CYS A 381 -40.61 -45.17 19.82
CA CYS A 381 -40.07 -46.33 19.14
C CYS A 381 -38.90 -45.91 18.24
N TYR A 382 -37.74 -46.52 18.46
CA TYR A 382 -36.50 -46.16 17.79
C TYR A 382 -36.55 -46.41 16.27
N VAL A 383 -37.19 -47.50 15.84
CA VAL A 383 -37.27 -47.90 14.43
C VAL A 383 -38.17 -46.97 13.61
N CYS A 384 -39.32 -46.55 14.15
CA CYS A 384 -40.34 -45.80 13.39
C CYS A 384 -40.60 -44.35 13.88
N GLY A 385 -39.98 -43.90 14.96
CA GLY A 385 -40.16 -42.57 15.54
C GLY A 385 -41.50 -42.32 16.25
N GLY A 386 -42.44 -43.27 16.19
CA GLY A 386 -43.76 -43.17 16.82
C GLY A 386 -43.69 -43.08 18.35
N VAL A 387 -44.69 -42.43 18.97
CA VAL A 387 -44.81 -42.38 20.44
C VAL A 387 -44.93 -43.80 20.99
N TRP A 388 -44.20 -44.11 22.07
CA TRP A 388 -44.26 -45.42 22.70
C TRP A 388 -45.46 -45.51 23.65
N ASP A 389 -46.23 -46.59 23.55
CA ASP A 389 -47.31 -46.90 24.50
C ASP A 389 -46.83 -47.99 25.48
N ALA A 390 -47.08 -47.81 26.78
CA ALA A 390 -46.66 -48.75 27.81
C ALA A 390 -47.40 -50.10 27.74
N ASN A 391 -48.60 -50.13 27.16
CA ASN A 391 -49.46 -51.32 27.11
C ASN A 391 -49.41 -52.04 25.75
N ILE A 392 -49.01 -51.34 24.68
CA ILE A 392 -49.01 -51.86 23.29
C ILE A 392 -47.59 -51.94 22.71
N GLY A 393 -46.63 -51.20 23.27
CA GLY A 393 -45.24 -51.14 22.81
C GLY A 393 -45.07 -50.18 21.63
N CYS A 394 -44.31 -50.59 20.61
CA CYS A 394 -44.15 -49.85 19.36
C CYS A 394 -45.42 -50.02 18.49
N PRO A 395 -46.17 -48.95 18.13
CA PRO A 395 -47.42 -49.07 17.38
C PRO A 395 -47.34 -49.72 15.99
N ASN A 396 -46.12 -49.97 15.49
CA ASN A 396 -45.83 -50.54 14.17
C ASN A 396 -45.11 -51.90 14.24
N TYR A 397 -45.12 -52.59 15.39
CA TYR A 397 -44.59 -53.96 15.59
C TYR A 397 -43.19 -54.21 14.98
N CYS A 398 -42.24 -53.31 15.23
CA CYS A 398 -40.90 -53.38 14.64
C CYS A 398 -39.98 -54.37 15.39
N ASN A 399 -39.73 -55.54 14.79
CA ASN A 399 -38.68 -56.48 15.23
C ASN A 399 -37.30 -56.01 14.75
N GLY A 400 -36.26 -56.13 15.59
CA GLY A 400 -34.96 -55.48 15.34
C GLY A 400 -33.78 -56.37 14.93
N GLU A 401 -33.81 -57.68 15.20
CA GLU A 401 -32.60 -58.51 15.17
C GLU A 401 -32.18 -58.93 13.74
N GLU A 402 -33.12 -59.39 12.91
CA GLU A 402 -32.86 -59.89 11.56
C GLU A 402 -32.28 -58.80 10.62
N GLU A 403 -32.80 -57.58 10.75
CA GLU A 403 -32.32 -56.35 10.10
C GLU A 403 -30.86 -56.04 10.46
N MET A 404 -30.44 -56.31 11.70
CA MET A 404 -29.10 -56.03 12.21
C MET A 404 -28.08 -57.11 11.84
N GLU A 405 -28.48 -58.38 11.83
CA GLU A 405 -27.57 -59.48 11.44
C GLU A 405 -27.32 -59.55 9.93
N ARG A 406 -28.26 -59.05 9.12
CA ARG A 406 -28.04 -58.77 7.69
C ARG A 406 -26.95 -57.71 7.49
N ARG A 407 -27.10 -56.55 8.14
CA ARG A 407 -26.12 -55.43 8.10
C ARG A 407 -24.70 -55.89 8.45
N ARG A 408 -24.53 -56.67 9.51
CA ARG A 408 -23.21 -57.19 9.92
C ARG A 408 -22.50 -57.99 8.81
N ARG A 409 -23.25 -58.73 7.98
CA ARG A 409 -22.70 -59.47 6.83
C ARG A 409 -22.35 -58.53 5.68
N GLU A 410 -23.21 -57.55 5.39
CA GLU A 410 -22.96 -56.52 4.37
C GLU A 410 -21.68 -55.72 4.69
N GLU A 411 -21.48 -55.35 5.96
CA GLU A 411 -20.26 -54.66 6.42
C GLU A 411 -18.99 -55.53 6.31
N GLN A 412 -19.09 -56.84 6.59
CA GLN A 412 -17.96 -57.76 6.45
C GLN A 412 -17.55 -57.96 4.98
N VAL A 413 -18.52 -57.98 4.06
CA VAL A 413 -18.25 -58.04 2.61
C VAL A 413 -17.60 -56.73 2.15
N GLN A 414 -18.14 -55.56 2.52
CA GLN A 414 -17.56 -54.26 2.17
C GLN A 414 -16.12 -54.08 2.67
N LEU A 415 -15.81 -54.55 3.88
CA LEU A 415 -14.45 -54.49 4.43
C LEU A 415 -13.50 -55.39 3.65
N ALA A 416 -13.92 -56.61 3.29
CA ALA A 416 -13.11 -57.52 2.47
C ALA A 416 -12.90 -56.97 1.05
N GLU A 417 -13.93 -56.39 0.42
CA GLU A 417 -13.82 -55.72 -0.88
C GLU A 417 -12.80 -54.57 -0.81
N TYR A 418 -12.93 -53.65 0.15
CA TYR A 418 -11.98 -52.56 0.38
C TYR A 418 -10.54 -53.03 0.65
N GLU A 419 -10.36 -54.11 1.44
CA GLU A 419 -9.04 -54.71 1.67
C GLU A 419 -8.44 -55.29 0.38
N THR A 420 -9.24 -55.91 -0.50
CA THR A 420 -8.76 -56.39 -1.80
C THR A 420 -8.44 -55.25 -2.78
N GLU A 421 -9.25 -54.20 -2.85
CA GLU A 421 -8.95 -53.01 -3.66
C GLU A 421 -7.66 -52.34 -3.20
N LYS A 422 -7.49 -52.17 -1.88
CA LYS A 422 -6.27 -51.64 -1.28
C LYS A 422 -5.06 -52.52 -1.61
N ALA A 423 -5.16 -53.84 -1.46
CA ALA A 423 -4.06 -54.76 -1.78
C ALA A 423 -3.68 -54.70 -3.28
N VAL A 424 -4.65 -54.54 -4.18
CA VAL A 424 -4.40 -54.32 -5.62
C VAL A 424 -3.70 -52.98 -5.87
N GLN A 425 -4.09 -51.91 -5.19
CA GLN A 425 -3.43 -50.60 -5.28
C GLN A 425 -1.99 -50.64 -4.74
N GLU A 426 -1.76 -51.27 -3.58
CA GLU A 426 -0.42 -51.43 -2.99
C GLU A 426 0.49 -52.31 -3.88
N ALA A 427 -0.04 -53.41 -4.44
CA ALA A 427 0.68 -54.24 -5.39
C ALA A 427 1.02 -53.50 -6.71
N ALA A 428 0.09 -52.70 -7.23
CA ALA A 428 0.31 -51.87 -8.42
C ALA A 428 1.36 -50.78 -8.15
N ALA A 429 1.33 -50.14 -6.99
CA ALA A 429 2.34 -49.15 -6.56
C ALA A 429 3.73 -49.79 -6.41
N ALA A 430 3.81 -50.98 -5.81
CA ALA A 430 5.05 -51.73 -5.70
C ALA A 430 5.62 -52.12 -7.08
N ALA A 431 4.78 -52.64 -7.98
CA ALA A 431 5.16 -52.95 -9.36
C ALA A 431 5.66 -51.69 -10.12
N ALA A 432 4.98 -50.56 -9.96
CA ALA A 432 5.39 -49.28 -10.55
C ALA A 432 6.73 -48.77 -9.99
N SER A 433 6.99 -48.92 -8.68
CA SER A 433 8.29 -48.53 -8.10
C SER A 433 9.46 -49.40 -8.61
N VAL A 434 9.23 -50.70 -8.80
CA VAL A 434 10.24 -51.61 -9.36
C VAL A 434 10.52 -51.30 -10.82
N GLU A 435 9.49 -50.98 -11.62
CA GLU A 435 9.69 -50.58 -13.02
C GLU A 435 10.38 -49.22 -13.13
N ARG A 436 10.11 -48.27 -12.22
CA ARG A 436 10.82 -46.98 -12.16
C ARG A 436 12.31 -47.17 -11.87
N LEU A 437 12.67 -47.97 -10.86
CA LEU A 437 14.08 -48.28 -10.57
C LEU A 437 14.78 -48.92 -11.78
N LYS A 438 14.14 -49.88 -12.46
CA LYS A 438 14.67 -50.46 -13.71
C LYS A 438 14.84 -49.41 -14.81
N ALA A 439 13.97 -48.40 -14.88
CA ALA A 439 14.06 -47.31 -15.87
C ALA A 439 15.22 -46.36 -15.56
N GLU A 440 15.46 -46.08 -14.27
CA GLU A 440 16.61 -45.31 -13.76
C GLU A 440 17.95 -46.04 -14.06
N GLU A 441 18.00 -47.36 -13.88
CA GLU A 441 19.18 -48.17 -14.24
C GLU A 441 19.43 -48.23 -15.75
N ARG A 442 18.36 -48.35 -16.57
CA ARG A 442 18.44 -48.26 -18.04
C ARG A 442 18.98 -46.91 -18.52
N THR A 443 18.57 -45.80 -17.92
CA THR A 443 19.16 -44.48 -18.24
C THR A 443 20.62 -44.36 -17.84
N ARG A 444 20.99 -44.88 -16.66
CA ARG A 444 22.38 -44.85 -16.15
C ARG A 444 23.34 -45.71 -16.97
N SER A 445 22.82 -46.69 -17.71
CA SER A 445 23.60 -47.66 -18.50
C SER A 445 23.71 -47.33 -19.99
N LYS A 446 23.20 -46.18 -20.45
CA LYS A 446 23.18 -45.79 -21.87
C LYS A 446 23.97 -44.50 -22.07
N ASP A 447 25.07 -44.60 -22.83
CA ASP A 447 26.06 -43.52 -23.01
C ASP A 447 25.45 -42.22 -23.56
N ASP A 448 24.39 -42.31 -24.38
CA ASP A 448 23.68 -41.16 -24.95
C ASP A 448 23.22 -40.15 -23.89
N PHE A 449 22.73 -40.63 -22.74
CA PHE A 449 22.32 -39.76 -21.63
C PHE A 449 23.52 -39.15 -20.90
N SER A 450 24.65 -39.86 -20.80
CA SER A 450 25.90 -39.30 -20.22
C SER A 450 26.46 -38.22 -21.14
N ASN A 451 26.55 -38.49 -22.44
CA ASN A 451 27.01 -37.54 -23.45
C ASN A 451 26.16 -36.25 -23.44
N LEU A 452 24.84 -36.38 -23.38
CA LEU A 452 23.94 -35.20 -23.26
C LEU A 452 24.18 -34.44 -21.95
N ALA A 453 24.28 -35.13 -20.81
CA ALA A 453 24.54 -34.49 -19.52
C ALA A 453 25.90 -33.77 -19.49
N GLU A 454 26.95 -34.35 -20.06
CA GLU A 454 28.28 -33.75 -20.19
C GLU A 454 28.25 -32.52 -21.11
N MET A 455 27.53 -32.55 -22.23
CA MET A 455 27.34 -31.38 -23.08
C MET A 455 26.65 -30.24 -22.33
N GLN A 456 25.57 -30.52 -21.60
CA GLN A 456 24.85 -29.53 -20.81
C GLN A 456 25.71 -28.98 -19.66
N GLN A 457 26.53 -29.80 -19.00
CA GLN A 457 27.50 -29.33 -18.00
C GLN A 457 28.57 -28.41 -18.58
N HIS A 458 29.07 -28.67 -19.79
CA HIS A 458 30.03 -27.78 -20.45
C HIS A 458 29.39 -26.46 -20.89
N GLU A 459 28.14 -26.49 -21.38
CA GLU A 459 27.36 -25.29 -21.69
C GLU A 459 27.09 -24.46 -20.41
N MET A 460 26.79 -25.11 -19.28
CA MET A 460 26.64 -24.46 -17.97
C MET A 460 27.93 -23.76 -17.52
N LYS A 461 29.10 -24.40 -17.67
CA LYS A 461 30.40 -23.80 -17.31
C LYS A 461 30.68 -22.53 -18.14
N ARG A 462 30.56 -22.60 -19.47
CA ARG A 462 30.74 -21.44 -20.36
C ARG A 462 29.78 -20.30 -20.03
N PHE A 463 28.53 -20.62 -19.65
CA PHE A 463 27.56 -19.61 -19.21
C PHE A 463 27.97 -18.92 -17.91
N LEU A 464 28.47 -19.67 -16.92
CA LEU A 464 28.92 -19.11 -15.64
C LEU A 464 30.16 -18.23 -15.84
N GLU A 465 31.13 -18.67 -16.65
CA GLU A 465 32.33 -17.93 -17.04
C GLU A 465 31.97 -16.63 -17.77
N PHE A 466 31.09 -16.68 -18.77
CA PHE A 466 30.61 -15.51 -19.52
C PHE A 466 29.80 -14.54 -18.62
N ALA A 467 29.01 -15.06 -17.68
CA ALA A 467 28.29 -14.24 -16.70
C ALA A 467 29.23 -13.59 -15.66
N GLU A 468 30.35 -14.24 -15.32
CA GLU A 468 31.42 -13.67 -14.49
C GLU A 468 32.13 -12.52 -15.22
N GLN A 469 32.60 -12.78 -16.45
CA GLN A 469 33.22 -11.77 -17.31
C GLN A 469 32.30 -10.56 -17.50
N GLY A 470 30.99 -10.77 -17.72
CA GLY A 470 30.03 -9.67 -17.80
C GLY A 470 29.92 -8.84 -16.51
N ARG A 471 29.96 -9.49 -15.33
CA ARG A 471 30.04 -8.80 -14.03
C ARG A 471 31.38 -8.10 -13.81
N GLU A 472 32.47 -8.56 -14.41
CA GLU A 472 33.79 -7.93 -14.33
C GLU A 472 33.90 -6.71 -15.24
N HIS A 473 33.48 -6.81 -16.50
CA HIS A 473 33.45 -5.66 -17.43
C HIS A 473 32.56 -4.52 -16.92
N MET A 474 31.37 -4.82 -16.39
CA MET A 474 30.50 -3.80 -15.78
C MET A 474 31.12 -3.16 -14.53
N ARG A 475 31.80 -3.95 -13.66
CA ARG A 475 32.54 -3.41 -12.50
C ARG A 475 33.72 -2.54 -12.93
N ALA A 476 34.48 -2.94 -13.94
CA ALA A 476 35.61 -2.18 -14.49
C ALA A 476 35.12 -0.84 -15.07
N ARG A 477 34.09 -0.87 -15.94
CA ARG A 477 33.46 0.32 -16.52
C ARG A 477 33.01 1.32 -15.46
N TYR A 478 32.38 0.86 -14.37
CA TYR A 478 31.98 1.73 -13.25
C TYR A 478 33.19 2.34 -12.52
N VAL A 479 34.26 1.58 -12.28
CA VAL A 479 35.49 2.10 -11.64
C VAL A 479 36.18 3.14 -12.53
N GLU A 480 36.31 2.86 -13.83
CA GLU A 480 36.87 3.80 -14.82
C GLU A 480 36.05 5.09 -14.91
N GLN A 481 34.72 4.99 -15.03
CA GLN A 481 33.81 6.14 -15.04
C GLN A 481 33.92 6.95 -13.75
N LYS A 482 33.98 6.29 -12.58
CA LYS A 482 34.11 6.94 -11.28
C LYS A 482 35.46 7.65 -11.12
N GLN A 483 36.55 7.04 -11.58
CA GLN A 483 37.86 7.67 -11.60
C GLN A 483 37.86 8.90 -12.53
N ALA A 484 37.36 8.76 -13.76
CA ALA A 484 37.28 9.87 -14.72
C ALA A 484 36.28 10.98 -14.31
N MET A 485 35.36 10.73 -13.37
CA MET A 485 34.56 11.76 -12.70
C MET A 485 35.37 12.45 -11.61
N ALA A 486 35.99 11.68 -10.70
CA ALA A 486 36.80 12.22 -9.60
C ALA A 486 38.00 13.06 -10.08
N GLU A 487 38.67 12.63 -11.15
CA GLU A 487 39.73 13.39 -11.80
C GLU A 487 39.18 14.73 -12.33
N ARG A 488 38.05 14.74 -13.04
CA ARG A 488 37.39 15.98 -13.50
C ARG A 488 36.93 16.89 -12.36
N HIS A 489 36.47 16.32 -11.23
CA HIS A 489 36.11 17.11 -10.05
C HIS A 489 37.34 17.75 -9.42
N ALA A 490 38.44 17.02 -9.21
CA ALA A 490 39.70 17.59 -8.73
C ALA A 490 40.22 18.70 -9.66
N ASP A 491 40.15 18.47 -10.98
CA ASP A 491 40.52 19.43 -12.03
C ASP A 491 39.68 20.73 -11.97
N GLN A 492 38.42 20.64 -11.55
CA GLN A 492 37.54 21.80 -11.36
C GLN A 492 37.75 22.48 -10.01
N GLU A 493 38.01 21.70 -8.95
CA GLU A 493 38.30 22.17 -7.60
C GLU A 493 39.56 23.04 -7.56
N GLU A 494 40.65 22.61 -8.21
CA GLU A 494 41.88 23.40 -8.35
C GLU A 494 41.60 24.70 -9.11
N LYS A 495 40.88 24.63 -10.24
CA LYS A 495 40.51 25.79 -11.06
C LYS A 495 39.52 26.73 -10.35
N LEU A 496 38.82 26.30 -9.32
CA LEU A 496 37.99 27.14 -8.45
C LEU A 496 38.86 27.84 -7.40
N LYS A 497 39.69 27.07 -6.68
CA LYS A 497 40.65 27.58 -5.69
C LYS A 497 41.62 28.61 -6.28
N GLU A 498 42.11 28.38 -7.50
CA GLU A 498 43.00 29.32 -8.20
C GLU A 498 42.31 30.66 -8.51
N LYS A 499 41.02 30.64 -8.89
CA LYS A 499 40.21 31.87 -9.07
C LYS A 499 39.98 32.58 -7.74
N HIS A 500 39.70 31.83 -6.68
CA HIS A 500 39.47 32.37 -5.34
C HIS A 500 40.71 33.10 -4.81
N VAL A 501 41.90 32.49 -4.91
CA VAL A 501 43.18 33.13 -4.58
C VAL A 501 43.44 34.38 -5.42
N LYS A 502 43.22 34.33 -6.74
CA LYS A 502 43.37 35.49 -7.64
C LYS A 502 42.40 36.64 -7.31
N ALA A 503 41.19 36.32 -6.84
CA ALA A 503 40.20 37.31 -6.43
C ALA A 503 40.55 37.96 -5.08
N VAL A 504 41.12 37.20 -4.14
CA VAL A 504 41.64 37.74 -2.87
C VAL A 504 42.82 38.67 -3.12
N SER A 505 43.86 38.24 -3.83
CA SER A 505 45.06 39.07 -4.04
C SER A 505 44.75 40.38 -4.80
N HIS A 506 43.89 40.33 -5.83
CA HIS A 506 43.44 41.54 -6.53
C HIS A 506 42.60 42.47 -5.62
N LEU A 507 41.88 41.94 -4.64
CA LEU A 507 41.22 42.77 -3.63
C LEU A 507 42.25 43.37 -2.65
N GLU A 508 43.24 42.60 -2.19
CA GLU A 508 44.32 43.07 -1.31
C GLU A 508 45.13 44.20 -1.96
N ASP A 509 45.60 44.03 -3.20
CA ASP A 509 46.31 45.07 -3.97
C ASP A 509 45.50 46.37 -4.04
N ARG A 510 44.19 46.26 -4.32
CA ARG A 510 43.27 47.40 -4.36
C ARG A 510 43.05 48.03 -2.99
N GLN A 511 43.11 47.25 -1.90
CA GLN A 511 43.02 47.75 -0.53
C GLN A 511 44.30 48.50 -0.13
N VAL A 512 45.48 47.94 -0.42
CA VAL A 512 46.79 48.56 -0.16
C VAL A 512 46.92 49.88 -0.92
N ALA A 513 46.59 49.90 -2.22
CA ALA A 513 46.61 51.12 -3.02
C ALA A 513 45.70 52.23 -2.44
N ALA A 514 44.47 51.87 -2.05
CA ALA A 514 43.54 52.82 -1.43
C ALA A 514 44.00 53.36 -0.07
N GLU A 515 44.71 52.55 0.73
CA GLU A 515 45.32 53.04 1.98
C GLU A 515 46.54 53.94 1.71
N MET A 516 47.37 53.63 0.72
CA MET A 516 48.51 54.47 0.31
C MET A 516 48.04 55.84 -0.18
N ASP A 517 47.04 55.89 -1.07
CA ASP A 517 46.43 57.14 -1.53
C ASP A 517 45.82 57.94 -0.36
N LEU A 518 45.09 57.28 0.54
CA LEU A 518 44.53 57.94 1.71
C LEU A 518 45.63 58.57 2.57
N ARG A 519 46.68 57.82 2.94
CA ARG A 519 47.82 58.33 3.72
C ARG A 519 48.48 59.53 3.03
N SER A 520 48.74 59.43 1.73
CA SER A 520 49.31 60.52 0.92
C SER A 520 48.47 61.80 0.96
N THR A 521 47.14 61.70 0.81
CA THR A 521 46.25 62.87 0.93
C THR A 521 46.22 63.47 2.34
N LEU A 522 46.32 62.64 3.38
CA LEU A 522 46.35 63.09 4.78
C LEU A 522 47.66 63.83 5.08
N GLU A 523 48.82 63.28 4.69
CA GLU A 523 50.13 63.94 4.78
C GLU A 523 50.19 65.25 3.98
N ALA A 524 49.53 65.31 2.82
CA ALA A 524 49.41 66.54 2.04
C ALA A 524 48.58 67.60 2.77
N SER A 525 47.47 67.19 3.40
CA SER A 525 46.64 68.09 4.20
C SER A 525 47.38 68.62 5.43
N GLU A 526 48.14 67.77 6.13
CA GLU A 526 48.97 68.17 7.27
C GLU A 526 50.05 69.17 6.86
N ARG A 527 50.79 68.89 5.77
CA ARG A 527 51.75 69.84 5.19
C ARG A 527 51.09 71.18 4.87
N SER A 528 49.87 71.18 4.31
CA SER A 528 49.17 72.42 3.98
C SER A 528 48.79 73.25 5.22
N VAL A 529 48.32 72.63 6.31
CA VAL A 529 48.00 73.32 7.56
C VAL A 529 49.27 73.77 8.30
N ARG A 530 50.33 72.95 8.28
CA ARG A 530 51.64 73.30 8.86
C ARG A 530 52.29 74.50 8.15
N ILE A 531 52.13 74.61 6.82
CA ILE A 531 52.56 75.79 6.03
C ILE A 531 51.67 77.00 6.34
N ARG A 532 50.34 76.81 6.41
CA ARG A 532 49.39 77.89 6.73
C ARG A 532 49.62 78.46 8.12
N LEU A 533 49.87 77.62 9.12
CA LEU A 533 50.25 78.03 10.48
C LEU A 533 51.50 78.92 10.44
N ARG A 534 52.61 78.45 9.85
CA ARG A 534 53.85 79.25 9.74
C ARG A 534 53.65 80.60 9.04
N HIS A 535 52.77 80.66 8.04
CA HIS A 535 52.42 81.92 7.38
C HIS A 535 51.61 82.85 8.29
N MET A 536 50.63 82.32 9.03
CA MET A 536 49.82 83.12 9.98
C MET A 536 50.62 83.55 11.22
N GLU A 537 51.50 82.69 11.72
CA GLU A 537 52.50 82.99 12.77
C GLU A 537 53.37 84.16 12.32
N ALA A 538 54.06 84.05 11.18
CA ALA A 538 54.90 85.13 10.63
C ALA A 538 54.11 86.42 10.29
N TYR A 539 52.83 86.30 9.91
CA TYR A 539 51.96 87.46 9.69
C TYR A 539 51.63 88.20 10.99
N CYS A 540 51.46 87.48 12.10
CA CYS A 540 51.19 88.07 13.41
C CYS A 540 52.47 88.61 14.08
N ASP A 541 53.56 87.84 14.04
CA ASP A 541 54.86 88.19 14.63
C ASP A 541 55.56 89.36 13.91
N GLY A 542 55.23 89.58 12.64
CA GLY A 542 55.85 90.61 11.79
C GLY A 542 55.74 92.05 12.30
N LEU A 543 54.83 92.32 13.26
CA LEU A 543 54.72 93.61 13.94
C LEU A 543 55.86 93.90 14.94
N GLY A 544 56.61 92.88 15.37
CA GLY A 544 57.61 93.02 16.45
C GLY A 544 59.04 93.38 16.02
N ARG A 545 59.32 93.55 14.72
CA ARG A 545 60.71 93.63 14.19
C ARG A 545 60.95 94.76 13.18
N SER A 546 60.21 95.87 13.28
CA SER A 546 60.42 97.06 12.43
C SER A 546 60.47 98.35 13.24
N ALA A 547 61.34 98.37 14.26
CA ALA A 547 62.08 99.58 14.57
C ALA A 547 63.31 99.65 13.63
N ASP A 548 63.73 100.88 13.30
CA ASP A 548 64.96 101.21 12.56
C ASP A 548 65.11 100.64 11.13
N SER A 549 64.37 101.22 10.17
CA SER A 549 64.93 101.53 8.84
C SER A 549 64.09 102.59 8.11
N THR A 550 64.75 103.53 7.43
CA THR A 550 64.12 104.69 6.79
C THR A 550 63.94 104.52 5.28
N SER A 551 62.70 104.40 4.81
CA SER A 551 62.28 104.80 3.45
C SER A 551 60.75 104.81 3.32
N ASP A 552 60.26 105.50 2.30
CA ASP A 552 58.85 105.87 2.14
C ASP A 552 57.91 104.77 1.60
N SER A 553 56.61 104.99 1.81
CA SER A 553 55.51 104.37 1.04
C SER A 553 55.31 102.84 1.13
N HIS A 554 54.94 102.34 2.31
CA HIS A 554 54.04 101.18 2.41
C HIS A 554 53.04 101.31 3.56
N HIS A 555 51.79 100.87 3.35
CA HIS A 555 50.71 100.99 4.34
C HIS A 555 51.04 100.25 5.66
N HIS A 556 50.85 100.93 6.79
CA HIS A 556 50.95 100.36 8.14
C HIS A 556 49.97 99.19 8.32
N ARG A 557 50.49 97.95 8.27
CA ARG A 557 49.68 96.73 8.38
C ARG A 557 49.25 96.51 9.83
N VAL A 558 47.95 96.35 10.07
CA VAL A 558 47.39 96.10 11.40
C VAL A 558 46.82 94.69 11.44
N VAL A 559 47.29 93.86 12.39
CA VAL A 559 46.70 92.56 12.71
C VAL A 559 45.39 92.81 13.47
N THR A 560 44.31 92.19 13.01
CA THR A 560 42.98 92.35 13.60
C THR A 560 42.65 91.21 14.58
N GLU A 561 41.64 91.43 15.43
CA GLU A 561 41.13 90.37 16.31
C GLU A 561 40.60 89.15 15.55
N ARG A 562 40.17 89.33 14.28
CA ARG A 562 39.78 88.23 13.40
C ARG A 562 40.98 87.33 13.08
N ASP A 563 42.12 87.92 12.71
CA ASP A 563 43.31 87.18 12.29
C ASP A 563 43.86 86.32 13.44
N LEU A 564 43.82 86.84 14.68
CA LEU A 564 44.17 86.09 15.89
C LEU A 564 43.18 84.94 16.19
N ARG A 565 41.88 85.16 15.98
CA ARG A 565 40.87 84.09 16.08
C ARG A 565 41.08 83.01 14.99
N GLU A 566 41.46 83.41 13.78
CA GLU A 566 41.77 82.48 12.68
C GLU A 566 43.05 81.68 12.93
N LEU A 567 44.10 82.29 13.49
CA LEU A 567 45.30 81.58 13.98
C LEU A 567 44.93 80.54 15.05
N GLY A 568 44.11 80.92 16.03
CA GLY A 568 43.59 80.00 17.06
C GLY A 568 42.78 78.83 16.46
N GLN A 569 42.00 79.07 15.40
CA GLN A 569 41.31 78.00 14.66
C GLN A 569 42.30 77.06 13.96
N GLN A 570 43.38 77.57 13.37
CA GLN A 570 44.40 76.71 12.74
C GLN A 570 45.13 75.82 13.77
N TYR A 571 45.39 76.30 14.99
CA TYR A 571 45.93 75.46 16.06
C TYR A 571 44.93 74.38 16.50
N ASN A 572 43.65 74.72 16.69
CA ASN A 572 42.62 73.73 16.99
C ASN A 572 42.47 72.65 15.89
N ILE A 573 42.65 73.04 14.62
CA ILE A 573 42.69 72.10 13.49
C ILE A 573 43.90 71.17 13.58
N ARG A 574 45.11 71.70 13.85
CA ARG A 574 46.33 70.90 14.07
C ARG A 574 46.14 69.89 15.22
N ASP A 575 45.62 70.34 16.35
CA ASP A 575 45.51 69.51 17.57
C ASP A 575 44.31 68.53 17.55
N GLY A 576 43.42 68.68 16.57
CA GLY A 576 42.42 67.69 16.17
C GLY A 576 42.87 66.74 15.06
N MET A 577 43.94 67.08 14.32
CA MET A 577 44.28 66.47 13.04
C MET A 577 44.61 64.98 13.13
N GLU A 578 45.53 64.61 14.02
CA GLU A 578 45.97 63.22 14.21
C GLU A 578 44.79 62.27 14.51
N ARG A 579 43.90 62.69 15.42
CA ARG A 579 42.68 61.95 15.76
C ARG A 579 41.71 61.84 14.57
N SER A 580 41.56 62.90 13.78
CA SER A 580 40.74 62.88 12.56
C SER A 580 41.36 62.01 11.47
N HIS A 581 42.68 61.96 11.36
CA HIS A 581 43.41 61.12 10.40
C HIS A 581 43.27 59.65 10.79
N GLN A 582 43.52 59.30 12.05
CA GLN A 582 43.37 57.93 12.55
C GLN A 582 41.92 57.44 12.44
N ALA A 583 40.92 58.27 12.77
CA ALA A 583 39.51 57.91 12.60
C ALA A 583 39.16 57.62 11.13
N LYS A 584 39.67 58.40 10.17
CA LYS A 584 39.44 58.19 8.74
C LYS A 584 40.16 56.93 8.22
N ILE A 585 41.34 56.60 8.74
CA ILE A 585 42.06 55.35 8.43
C ILE A 585 41.31 54.14 9.00
N ASN A 586 40.82 54.21 10.24
CA ASN A 586 40.04 53.13 10.86
C ASN A 586 38.77 52.84 10.06
N VAL A 587 37.90 53.83 9.85
CA VAL A 587 36.64 53.66 9.07
C VAL A 587 36.89 53.12 7.66
N MET A 588 38.03 53.49 7.05
CA MET A 588 38.45 52.96 5.75
C MET A 588 38.83 51.47 5.86
N ARG A 589 39.65 51.07 6.85
CA ARG A 589 40.01 49.67 7.11
C ARG A 589 38.82 48.80 7.53
N ASP A 590 37.92 49.31 8.36
CA ASP A 590 36.70 48.61 8.75
C ASP A 590 35.84 48.28 7.51
N SER A 591 35.74 49.23 6.57
CA SER A 591 35.11 49.03 5.26
C SER A 591 35.92 48.16 4.28
N GLN A 592 37.21 47.90 4.53
CA GLN A 592 38.02 46.96 3.76
C GLN A 592 37.87 45.53 4.30
N ALA A 593 37.96 45.37 5.62
CA ALA A 593 37.72 44.11 6.31
C ALA A 593 36.36 43.52 5.96
N LYS A 594 35.28 44.32 6.02
CA LYS A 594 33.94 43.86 5.63
C LYS A 594 33.84 43.43 4.16
N ARG A 595 34.61 44.03 3.24
CA ARG A 595 34.64 43.60 1.83
C ARG A 595 35.44 42.33 1.60
N MET A 596 36.37 42.00 2.51
CA MET A 596 37.10 40.74 2.52
C MET A 596 36.22 39.62 3.09
N GLU A 597 35.54 39.87 4.20
CA GLU A 597 34.48 39.02 4.77
C GLU A 597 33.40 38.71 3.71
N GLU A 598 32.78 39.75 3.12
CA GLU A 598 31.84 39.62 2.00
C GLU A 598 32.43 38.96 0.74
N LEU A 599 33.75 38.76 0.62
CA LEU A 599 34.37 37.98 -0.45
C LEU A 599 34.55 36.51 -0.04
N ILE A 600 35.05 36.27 1.17
CA ILE A 600 35.24 34.92 1.72
C ILE A 600 33.89 34.19 1.80
N ASP A 601 32.84 34.82 2.33
CA ASP A 601 31.47 34.25 2.37
C ASP A 601 30.99 33.76 1.00
N ARG A 602 31.33 34.50 -0.08
CA ARG A 602 30.98 34.14 -1.46
C ARG A 602 31.87 33.03 -2.01
N GLN A 603 33.14 32.96 -1.61
CA GLN A 603 34.04 31.87 -2.01
C GLN A 603 33.69 30.56 -1.30
N GLU A 604 33.37 30.62 -0.01
CA GLU A 604 32.89 29.47 0.77
C GLU A 604 31.57 28.93 0.19
N THR A 605 30.57 29.80 -0.03
CA THR A 605 29.30 29.36 -0.64
C THR A 605 29.45 28.89 -2.10
N GLU A 606 30.35 29.47 -2.91
CA GLU A 606 30.69 28.92 -4.24
C GLU A 606 31.32 27.52 -4.15
N TYR A 607 32.14 27.27 -3.12
CA TYR A 607 32.81 26.00 -2.88
C TYR A 607 31.85 24.91 -2.34
N GLU A 608 30.96 25.25 -1.40
CA GLU A 608 29.87 24.36 -0.95
C GLU A 608 28.98 23.95 -2.13
N ASN A 609 28.55 24.92 -2.94
CA ASN A 609 27.77 24.68 -4.16
C ASN A 609 28.50 23.82 -5.21
N PHE A 610 29.83 23.76 -5.17
CA PHE A 610 30.63 22.88 -6.03
C PHE A 610 30.72 21.46 -5.46
N LEU A 611 30.98 21.33 -4.15
CA LEU A 611 31.04 20.03 -3.46
C LEU A 611 29.70 19.29 -3.54
N ASP A 612 28.58 19.96 -3.37
CA ASP A 612 27.26 19.31 -3.44
C ASP A 612 26.89 18.85 -4.84
N ARG A 613 27.24 19.59 -5.91
CA ARG A 613 27.07 19.10 -7.29
C ARG A 613 27.98 17.91 -7.58
N SER A 614 29.21 17.93 -7.09
CA SER A 614 30.15 16.80 -7.26
C SER A 614 29.66 15.55 -6.51
N ARG A 615 28.96 15.74 -5.38
CA ARG A 615 28.26 14.69 -4.63
C ARG A 615 27.07 14.15 -5.43
N GLU A 616 26.17 15.02 -5.91
CA GLU A 616 25.02 14.66 -6.76
C GLU A 616 25.46 13.86 -8.00
N GLU A 617 26.48 14.32 -8.73
CA GLU A 617 27.05 13.62 -9.89
C GLU A 617 27.63 12.23 -9.54
N LEU A 618 28.17 12.04 -8.34
CA LEU A 618 28.65 10.73 -7.87
C LEU A 618 27.52 9.81 -7.39
N GLU A 619 26.44 10.37 -6.84
CA GLU A 619 25.23 9.63 -6.45
C GLU A 619 24.44 9.17 -7.68
N ASP A 620 24.30 10.00 -8.71
CA ASP A 620 23.71 9.64 -10.02
C ASP A 620 24.49 8.50 -10.70
N LEU A 621 25.83 8.56 -10.71
CA LEU A 621 26.65 7.48 -11.24
C LEU A 621 26.48 6.17 -10.46
N ALA A 622 26.37 6.24 -9.13
CA ALA A 622 26.10 5.08 -8.29
C ALA A 622 24.69 4.49 -8.56
N ALA A 623 23.69 5.34 -8.80
CA ALA A 623 22.35 4.91 -9.18
C ALA A 623 22.32 4.22 -10.55
N GLN A 624 23.05 4.75 -11.54
CA GLN A 624 23.25 4.07 -12.84
C GLN A 624 23.93 2.71 -12.66
N ALA A 625 24.97 2.59 -11.84
CA ALA A 625 25.64 1.32 -11.57
C ALA A 625 24.73 0.27 -10.91
N VAL A 626 23.75 0.69 -10.10
CA VAL A 626 22.71 -0.21 -9.55
C VAL A 626 21.76 -0.68 -10.65
N ASN A 627 21.25 0.24 -11.49
CA ASN A 627 20.41 -0.11 -12.64
C ASN A 627 21.13 -1.06 -13.62
N ASP A 628 22.40 -0.81 -13.92
CA ASP A 628 23.21 -1.65 -14.81
C ASP A 628 23.46 -3.04 -14.19
N LYS A 629 23.62 -3.14 -12.86
CA LYS A 629 23.66 -4.42 -12.14
C LYS A 629 22.33 -5.18 -12.22
N GLU A 630 21.20 -4.50 -12.03
CA GLU A 630 19.87 -5.13 -12.08
C GLU A 630 19.47 -5.58 -13.49
N THR A 631 19.72 -4.74 -14.51
CA THR A 631 19.47 -5.11 -15.91
C THR A 631 20.35 -6.27 -16.35
N LEU A 632 21.65 -6.27 -16.02
CA LEU A 632 22.55 -7.38 -16.29
C LEU A 632 22.09 -8.68 -15.59
N ALA A 633 21.71 -8.61 -14.31
CA ALA A 633 21.16 -9.76 -13.58
C ALA A 633 19.87 -10.30 -14.23
N SER A 634 18.94 -9.41 -14.62
CA SER A 634 17.68 -9.81 -15.24
C SER A 634 17.89 -10.53 -16.59
N THR A 635 18.85 -10.06 -17.41
CA THR A 635 19.16 -10.71 -18.70
C THR A 635 19.83 -12.08 -18.52
N PHE A 636 20.70 -12.25 -17.52
CA PHE A 636 21.25 -13.56 -17.19
C PHE A 636 20.21 -14.53 -16.61
N VAL A 637 19.28 -14.06 -15.77
CA VAL A 637 18.14 -14.87 -15.31
C VAL A 637 17.27 -15.32 -16.50
N ALA A 638 16.98 -14.43 -17.46
CA ALA A 638 16.23 -14.77 -18.67
C ALA A 638 16.96 -15.77 -19.58
N ARG A 639 18.25 -15.56 -19.85
CA ARG A 639 19.11 -16.48 -20.62
C ARG A 639 19.20 -17.86 -19.95
N LYS A 640 19.39 -17.90 -18.62
CA LYS A 640 19.36 -19.14 -17.80
C LYS A 640 18.02 -19.87 -17.92
N ALA A 641 16.89 -19.15 -17.82
CA ALA A 641 15.56 -19.75 -17.92
C ALA A 641 15.27 -20.35 -19.32
N LYS A 642 15.72 -19.71 -20.40
CA LYS A 642 15.68 -20.29 -21.77
C LYS A 642 16.53 -21.57 -21.86
N MET A 643 17.76 -21.51 -21.39
CA MET A 643 18.71 -22.60 -21.51
C MET A 643 18.28 -23.86 -20.73
N VAL A 644 17.69 -23.70 -19.52
CA VAL A 644 17.10 -24.83 -18.78
C VAL A 644 15.94 -25.47 -19.57
N ARG A 645 15.03 -24.68 -20.15
CA ARG A 645 13.95 -25.21 -21.00
C ARG A 645 14.48 -25.96 -22.22
N ARG A 646 15.58 -25.46 -22.83
CA ARG A 646 16.26 -26.14 -23.96
C ARG A 646 16.84 -27.49 -23.52
N TRP A 647 17.42 -27.58 -22.32
CA TRP A 647 17.93 -28.82 -21.76
C TRP A 647 16.82 -29.82 -21.41
N GLU A 648 15.74 -29.36 -20.76
CA GLU A 648 14.55 -30.17 -20.47
C GLU A 648 13.96 -30.77 -21.76
N LEU A 649 13.77 -29.93 -22.80
CA LEU A 649 13.23 -30.37 -24.08
C LEU A 649 14.17 -31.36 -24.81
N ALA A 650 15.49 -31.13 -24.77
CA ALA A 650 16.47 -32.05 -25.35
C ALA A 650 16.49 -33.41 -24.64
N ILE A 651 16.34 -33.43 -23.30
CA ILE A 651 16.22 -34.66 -22.51
C ILE A 651 14.92 -35.40 -22.86
N GLU A 652 13.80 -34.69 -22.98
CA GLU A 652 12.50 -35.28 -23.36
C GLU A 652 12.53 -35.88 -24.78
N ILE A 653 13.18 -35.20 -25.73
CA ILE A 653 13.40 -35.67 -27.11
C ILE A 653 14.26 -36.94 -27.11
N LEU A 654 15.46 -36.91 -26.53
CA LEU A 654 16.37 -38.07 -26.51
C LEU A 654 15.70 -39.29 -25.85
N ARG A 655 15.00 -39.07 -24.73
CA ARG A 655 14.20 -40.12 -24.08
C ARG A 655 13.16 -40.70 -25.03
N LYS A 656 12.45 -39.90 -25.81
CA LYS A 656 11.42 -40.39 -26.75
C LYS A 656 12.00 -41.07 -27.99
N GLU A 657 13.13 -40.60 -28.51
CA GLU A 657 13.85 -41.27 -29.60
C GLU A 657 14.35 -42.66 -29.16
N LEU A 658 14.90 -42.78 -27.95
CA LEU A 658 15.34 -44.06 -27.38
C LEU A 658 14.18 -44.98 -26.98
N GLU A 659 13.08 -44.46 -26.42
CA GLU A 659 11.87 -45.25 -26.15
C GLU A 659 11.25 -45.83 -27.45
N ALA A 660 11.34 -45.09 -28.57
CA ALA A 660 10.84 -45.53 -29.87
C ALA A 660 11.78 -46.55 -30.56
N HIS A 661 13.09 -46.45 -30.35
CA HIS A 661 14.09 -47.37 -30.93
C HIS A 661 14.23 -48.67 -30.13
N ASP A 662 14.47 -48.57 -28.82
CA ASP A 662 14.76 -49.72 -27.96
C ASP A 662 13.48 -50.39 -27.41
N GLY A 663 12.31 -49.76 -27.62
CA GLY A 663 10.98 -50.31 -27.27
C GLY A 663 10.70 -50.40 -25.76
N VAL A 664 11.56 -49.82 -24.92
CA VAL A 664 11.52 -49.88 -23.46
C VAL A 664 11.50 -48.49 -22.85
N LYS A 665 10.84 -48.34 -21.70
CA LYS A 665 10.71 -47.04 -21.01
C LYS A 665 12.01 -46.60 -20.34
N TYR A 666 12.30 -45.30 -20.41
CA TYR A 666 13.46 -44.67 -19.78
C TYR A 666 13.01 -43.62 -18.74
N ALA A 667 13.77 -43.48 -17.66
CA ALA A 667 13.55 -42.41 -16.69
C ALA A 667 13.89 -41.02 -17.30
N PRO A 668 13.43 -39.91 -16.71
CA PRO A 668 14.03 -38.61 -16.98
C PRO A 668 15.39 -38.51 -16.28
N ILE A 669 16.41 -37.99 -16.97
CA ILE A 669 17.64 -37.52 -16.31
C ILE A 669 17.44 -36.09 -15.79
N PRO A 670 18.04 -35.70 -14.65
CA PRO A 670 17.99 -34.32 -14.18
C PRO A 670 18.87 -33.41 -15.04
N THR A 671 18.43 -32.16 -15.24
CA THR A 671 19.29 -31.09 -15.77
C THR A 671 20.46 -30.80 -14.81
N PRO A 672 21.61 -30.28 -15.28
CA PRO A 672 22.74 -29.91 -14.43
C PRO A 672 22.34 -29.06 -13.22
N THR A 673 22.83 -29.45 -12.04
CA THR A 673 22.67 -28.68 -10.80
C THR A 673 23.47 -27.38 -10.91
N TRP A 674 22.75 -26.26 -10.94
CA TRP A 674 23.35 -24.93 -10.85
C TRP A 674 24.08 -24.76 -9.50
N PRO A 675 25.27 -24.12 -9.47
CA PRO A 675 25.89 -23.73 -8.20
C PRO A 675 24.93 -22.90 -7.37
N GLU A 676 24.90 -23.12 -6.05
CA GLU A 676 24.21 -22.23 -5.13
C GLU A 676 24.92 -20.87 -5.15
N GLU A 677 24.15 -19.79 -5.34
CA GLU A 677 24.65 -18.42 -5.17
C GLU A 677 24.84 -18.17 -3.67
N HIS A 678 25.95 -18.65 -3.12
CA HIS A 678 26.42 -18.26 -1.80
C HIS A 678 26.64 -16.75 -1.82
N THR A 679 25.71 -16.00 -1.21
CA THR A 679 25.76 -14.55 -1.05
C THR A 679 26.82 -14.16 -0.03
N SER A 680 28.09 -14.39 -0.38
CA SER A 680 29.26 -13.99 0.39
C SER A 680 29.51 -12.47 0.27
N GLU A 681 28.49 -11.67 0.59
CA GLU A 681 28.69 -10.29 1.03
C GLU A 681 29.30 -10.34 2.43
N SER A 682 30.60 -10.64 2.48
CA SER A 682 31.43 -10.53 3.67
C SER A 682 31.36 -9.09 4.15
N SER A 683 30.64 -8.87 5.26
CA SER A 683 30.58 -7.56 5.90
C SER A 683 32.01 -7.08 6.18
N PRO A 684 32.33 -5.78 5.96
CA PRO A 684 33.65 -5.27 6.24
C PRO A 684 34.01 -5.49 7.72
N PRO A 685 35.30 -5.75 8.04
CA PRO A 685 35.73 -5.88 9.43
C PRO A 685 35.48 -4.58 10.20
N LYS A 686 35.17 -4.74 11.49
CA LYS A 686 34.94 -3.64 12.45
C LYS A 686 36.25 -3.06 12.97
#